data_AF-A0A2B4R5L4-F1
#
_entry.id   AF-A0A2B4R5L4-F1
#
_cell.length_a   1.000
_cell.length_b   1.000
_cell.length_c   1.000
_cell.angle_alpha   90.00
_cell.angle_beta   90.00
_cell.angle_gamma   90.00
#
_symmetry.space_group_name_H-M   'P 1'
#
loop_
_entity.id
_entity.type
_entity.pdbx_description
1 polymer ?
#
loop_
_entity_poly.entity_id
_entity_poly.type
_entity_poly.pdbx_seq_one_letter_code
_entity_poly.pdbx_strand_id
1 'polypeptide(L)'
;MEVILTNNKHLIMDTKLVAHTISDHELIIATLNLKKPRAKPIYITTRSFKNYDQVAFLKDISNAPWSVTGTFDNVEDKLNAFNILFNQVLDQHAPVKTVKVRTRPCPFINDNIRALMRTRDHWQKLARRTNDPALWSGYKNFRNEVKQELRLALKTFVEDQISQNANDTNTMWKTIRSCIPKKSASARICCKDDKTMANEFNQFFTSVGKTTLDKIQSLADDYGHIPSYISFVPIQYPLSEQFTFRNVECCEIERVVKSRASNKAPGTDKIPPRVLKESAPAIIPSITSIMNSSFNSVVFPSVWKMAEVCPIPKEGDTEEASNNRAISLLPILLKVCEKVALDQLTSYLTEKQRLAFDESGNKKLYSTQSLLVSSTDAILRAIDQTKVTAVVYLDMNKAFDSIRHEMLLDKLKNIGLSLSALTWFCSYLSQRSQEADQLSQSMSQLFIEEETSLYLPEDTGSCGETSSAEDQRTQGAQRTKLNEFLSACNVGSTIGVYKKKWQDTSLRTRRSRVSKAKESIVAALNVIVPGNAGPLWEALKASKSVENALGIAEESQSDRKYLESLAETYNNASSWATRRQLLSVMSDLTTFEKIQAYIPSVTEFKFALARRHKKEYGRGVPLPLRKSPRMCVDSNQLDHFISFITRPHIIEDLSFGQRYLHLSSGKVLETPNVIRNMIPQRIVKQYIQYCYETNFKPFGPSTMLRILSCCSVTVRKSLQGLDYIAAEGAKGFDDLHRILDRLGEFGLRRDWVSHYQKSHKEAKHYLKAEYKAHVAESATIADHCSTYALSDSEESPFKSTCNHSHDKHCIQCETLKDVLEKVENCFLHCEVSPEELDDLTYSCRQAVDSIKRWKAHQVFVHVLENCKQDSYSIVRITEHALRTLKLEHPELTTAFLRQENAVCYHSAEMLASCTQIESKTGIVIRRVDFSDPQGGKGPYDRKTATVRAQVRRYINECHDMLNANDFLNAMLSNGGIPHVRAVIVDAYRTQRDAQLAVKWGLIVSKETVWGCVGGGNEII
;
A
#
# COMPACT_ATOMS: atom_id res chain seq x y z
N MET A 1 -17.99 -8.95 -43.23
CA MET A 1 -16.55 -8.76 -43.54
C MET A 1 -15.82 -8.55 -42.23
N GLU A 2 -15.00 -9.50 -41.83
CA GLU A 2 -14.15 -9.31 -40.65
C GLU A 2 -12.75 -8.89 -41.10
N VAL A 3 -12.16 -7.88 -40.45
CA VAL A 3 -10.97 -7.18 -40.94
C VAL A 3 -9.93 -7.09 -39.84
N ILE A 4 -8.69 -7.48 -40.15
CA ILE A 4 -7.52 -7.27 -39.27
C ILE A 4 -6.83 -5.97 -39.69
N LEU A 5 -6.75 -5.02 -38.77
CA LEU A 5 -6.03 -3.76 -38.96
C LEU A 5 -4.59 -3.90 -38.45
N THR A 6 -3.61 -3.73 -39.33
CA THR A 6 -2.18 -3.72 -38.99
C THR A 6 -1.48 -2.54 -39.65
N ASN A 7 -0.52 -1.95 -38.95
CA ASN A 7 0.41 -0.96 -39.49
C ASN A 7 1.58 -1.60 -40.26
N ASN A 8 1.74 -2.93 -40.19
CA ASN A 8 2.79 -3.67 -40.86
C ASN A 8 2.24 -4.98 -41.42
N LYS A 9 1.97 -5.02 -42.73
CA LYS A 9 1.40 -6.17 -43.43
C LYS A 9 2.33 -7.40 -43.41
N HIS A 10 3.64 -7.19 -43.38
CA HIS A 10 4.63 -8.29 -43.38
C HIS A 10 4.65 -9.11 -42.08
N LEU A 11 4.05 -8.59 -41.00
CA LEU A 11 3.91 -9.31 -39.74
C LEU A 11 2.79 -10.34 -39.76
N ILE A 12 1.87 -10.32 -40.73
CA ILE A 12 0.76 -11.28 -40.82
C ILE A 12 1.08 -12.28 -41.93
N MET A 13 1.25 -13.56 -41.58
CA MET A 13 1.58 -14.62 -42.56
C MET A 13 0.36 -15.32 -43.13
N ASP A 14 -0.65 -15.58 -42.29
CA ASP A 14 -1.86 -16.32 -42.69
C ASP A 14 -3.04 -15.86 -41.82
N THR A 15 -4.24 -15.90 -42.38
CA THR A 15 -5.48 -15.55 -41.70
C THR A 15 -6.55 -16.58 -42.02
N LYS A 16 -7.10 -17.23 -41.01
CA LYS A 16 -8.14 -18.26 -41.17
C LYS A 16 -9.39 -17.85 -40.42
N LEU A 17 -10.55 -18.00 -41.04
CA LEU A 17 -11.84 -17.90 -40.37
C LEU A 17 -12.23 -19.30 -39.87
N VAL A 18 -12.48 -19.40 -38.57
CA VAL A 18 -12.98 -20.63 -37.94
C VAL A 18 -14.43 -20.40 -37.59
N ALA A 19 -15.31 -20.99 -38.40
CA ALA A 19 -16.74 -21.00 -38.11
C ALA A 19 -16.97 -21.71 -36.77
N HIS A 20 -17.64 -21.03 -35.84
CA HIS A 20 -17.98 -21.59 -34.53
C HIS A 20 -19.41 -21.23 -34.16
N THR A 21 -20.16 -22.20 -33.65
CA THR A 21 -21.56 -22.08 -33.21
C THR A 21 -21.81 -21.18 -31.99
N ILE A 22 -20.79 -20.51 -31.44
CA ILE A 22 -20.92 -19.67 -30.24
C ILE A 22 -21.12 -18.18 -30.61
N SER A 23 -20.87 -17.78 -31.87
CA SER A 23 -20.93 -16.39 -32.34
C SER A 23 -21.40 -16.31 -33.81
N ASP A 24 -22.13 -15.24 -34.16
CA ASP A 24 -22.52 -14.86 -35.52
C ASP A 24 -21.35 -14.25 -36.34
N HIS A 25 -20.23 -14.02 -35.66
CA HIS A 25 -18.92 -13.69 -36.22
C HIS A 25 -18.01 -14.91 -36.29
N GLU A 26 -17.41 -15.14 -37.46
CA GLU A 26 -16.48 -16.24 -37.70
C GLU A 26 -15.14 -15.92 -37.05
N LEU A 27 -14.61 -16.82 -36.23
CA LEU A 27 -13.41 -16.52 -35.44
C LEU A 27 -12.19 -16.35 -36.35
N ILE A 28 -11.67 -15.12 -36.53
CA ILE A 28 -10.43 -14.91 -37.29
C ILE A 28 -9.20 -15.29 -36.45
N ILE A 29 -8.40 -16.22 -36.97
CA ILE A 29 -7.08 -16.58 -36.48
C ILE A 29 -6.04 -15.98 -37.41
N ALA A 30 -5.21 -15.08 -36.91
CA ALA A 30 -4.04 -14.55 -37.63
C ALA A 30 -2.75 -15.20 -37.13
N THR A 31 -1.94 -15.72 -38.06
CA THR A 31 -0.59 -16.21 -37.79
C THR A 31 0.39 -15.07 -37.99
N LEU A 32 1.09 -14.66 -36.94
CA LEU A 32 2.03 -13.54 -37.01
C LEU A 32 3.49 -14.01 -37.19
N ASN A 33 4.25 -13.33 -38.04
CA ASN A 33 5.70 -13.53 -38.24
C ASN A 33 6.51 -12.80 -37.17
N LEU A 34 6.39 -13.23 -35.91
CA LEU A 34 7.13 -12.66 -34.79
C LEU A 34 8.18 -13.65 -34.30
N LYS A 35 9.46 -13.25 -34.31
CA LYS A 35 10.49 -13.99 -33.59
C LYS A 35 10.29 -13.75 -32.09
N LYS A 36 10.01 -14.81 -31.32
CA LYS A 36 9.97 -14.73 -29.84
C LYS A 36 11.33 -14.21 -29.35
N PRO A 37 11.43 -13.02 -28.71
CA PRO A 37 12.69 -12.58 -28.14
C PRO A 37 13.10 -13.58 -27.06
N ARG A 38 14.33 -14.07 -27.14
CA ARG A 38 14.88 -14.95 -26.10
C ARG A 38 15.35 -14.05 -24.96
N ALA A 39 14.91 -14.33 -23.73
CA ALA A 39 15.46 -13.68 -22.55
C ALA A 39 16.99 -13.75 -22.61
N LYS A 40 17.66 -12.61 -22.40
CA LYS A 40 19.11 -12.57 -22.40
C LYS A 40 19.61 -13.49 -21.28
N PRO A 41 20.56 -14.40 -21.56
CA PRO A 41 21.10 -15.26 -20.53
C PRO A 41 21.82 -14.43 -19.47
N ILE A 42 21.42 -14.57 -18.21
CA ILE A 42 22.12 -13.97 -17.08
C ILE A 42 23.34 -14.85 -16.77
N TYR A 43 24.48 -14.22 -16.57
CA TYR A 43 25.72 -14.89 -16.18
C TYR A 43 26.10 -14.44 -14.78
N ILE A 44 26.50 -15.38 -13.93
CA ILE A 44 27.02 -15.09 -12.59
C ILE A 44 28.40 -15.70 -12.44
N THR A 45 29.31 -14.98 -11.79
CA THR A 45 30.63 -15.50 -11.46
C THR A 45 30.55 -16.18 -10.09
N THR A 46 30.67 -17.50 -10.07
CA THR A 46 30.54 -18.30 -8.84
C THR A 46 31.43 -19.55 -8.89
N ARG A 47 31.67 -20.19 -7.75
CA ARG A 47 32.43 -21.45 -7.70
C ARG A 47 31.59 -22.59 -8.27
N SER A 48 32.20 -23.36 -9.17
CA SER A 48 31.55 -24.50 -9.81
C SER A 48 31.77 -25.78 -9.02
N PHE A 49 30.73 -26.25 -8.33
CA PHE A 49 30.76 -27.50 -7.56
C PHE A 49 30.38 -28.75 -8.37
N LYS A 50 30.38 -28.67 -9.71
CA LYS A 50 29.89 -29.75 -10.57
C LYS A 50 30.71 -31.05 -10.41
N ASN A 51 32.02 -30.91 -10.24
CA ASN A 51 32.96 -32.03 -10.11
C ASN A 51 33.60 -32.05 -8.71
N TYR A 52 32.98 -31.40 -7.73
CA TYR A 52 33.52 -31.29 -6.39
C TYR A 52 33.33 -32.60 -5.64
N ASP A 53 34.42 -33.22 -5.23
CA ASP A 53 34.45 -34.37 -4.34
C ASP A 53 34.99 -33.93 -2.97
N GLN A 54 34.14 -34.05 -1.95
CA GLN A 54 34.48 -33.67 -0.59
C GLN A 54 35.67 -34.45 -0.03
N VAL A 55 35.78 -35.75 -0.34
CA VAL A 55 36.83 -36.62 0.22
C VAL A 55 38.17 -36.30 -0.43
N ALA A 56 38.19 -36.13 -1.75
CA ALA A 56 39.38 -35.73 -2.48
C ALA A 56 39.86 -34.33 -2.05
N PHE A 57 38.93 -33.37 -1.93
CA PHE A 57 39.25 -32.03 -1.44
C PHE A 57 39.83 -32.06 -0.02
N LEU A 58 39.23 -32.83 0.91
CA LEU A 58 39.74 -32.95 2.28
C LEU A 58 41.14 -33.59 2.32
N LYS A 59 41.43 -34.53 1.44
CA LYS A 59 42.77 -35.12 1.33
C LYS A 59 43.81 -34.09 0.89
N ASP A 60 43.52 -33.35 -0.19
CA ASP A 60 44.47 -32.38 -0.75
C ASP A 60 44.64 -31.16 0.14
N ILE A 61 43.57 -30.68 0.78
CA ILE A 61 43.64 -29.57 1.73
C ILE A 61 44.40 -29.97 3.00
N SER A 62 44.37 -31.25 3.40
CA SER A 62 45.15 -31.74 4.54
C SER A 62 46.64 -31.85 4.23
N ASN A 63 47.01 -32.04 2.95
CA ASN A 63 48.40 -32.11 2.50
C ASN A 63 49.01 -30.72 2.21
N ALA A 64 48.21 -29.65 2.26
CA ALA A 64 48.70 -28.30 2.04
C ALA A 64 49.69 -27.88 3.16
N PRO A 65 50.74 -27.10 2.85
CA PRO A 65 51.78 -26.72 3.80
C PRO A 65 51.29 -25.60 4.74
N TRP A 66 50.35 -25.91 5.64
CA TRP A 66 49.76 -24.96 6.57
C TRP A 66 50.77 -24.32 7.53
N SER A 67 51.88 -24.99 7.79
CA SER A 67 53.00 -24.48 8.61
C SER A 67 53.55 -23.15 8.10
N VAL A 68 53.44 -22.87 6.79
CA VAL A 68 53.85 -21.59 6.18
C VAL A 68 53.12 -20.41 6.81
N THR A 69 51.84 -20.58 7.19
CA THR A 69 51.07 -19.52 7.86
C THR A 69 51.61 -19.17 9.25
N GLY A 70 52.38 -20.07 9.89
CA GLY A 70 53.03 -19.83 11.16
C GLY A 70 54.37 -19.11 11.07
N THR A 71 54.93 -18.94 9.86
CA THR A 71 56.26 -18.30 9.67
C THR A 71 56.22 -16.78 9.65
N PHE A 72 55.07 -16.19 9.35
CA PHE A 72 54.88 -14.75 9.34
C PHE A 72 54.49 -14.26 10.73
N ASP A 73 54.92 -13.07 11.13
CA ASP A 73 54.45 -12.44 12.39
C ASP A 73 53.21 -11.56 12.16
N ASN A 74 53.14 -10.90 11.00
CA ASN A 74 52.07 -9.97 10.65
C ASN A 74 50.78 -10.73 10.28
N VAL A 75 49.65 -10.31 10.87
CA VAL A 75 48.33 -10.90 10.61
C VAL A 75 47.89 -10.82 9.14
N GLU A 76 48.23 -9.75 8.44
CA GLU A 76 47.92 -9.56 7.01
C GLU A 76 48.63 -10.62 6.18
N ASP A 77 49.92 -10.84 6.43
CA ASP A 77 50.74 -11.81 5.70
C ASP A 77 50.30 -13.24 6.00
N LYS A 78 49.97 -13.55 7.27
CA LYS A 78 49.38 -14.84 7.65
C LYS A 78 48.08 -15.11 6.89
N LEU A 79 47.19 -14.12 6.85
CA LEU A 79 45.90 -14.25 6.16
C LEU A 79 46.08 -14.36 4.64
N ASN A 80 47.01 -13.61 4.06
CA ASN A 80 47.33 -13.69 2.63
C ASN A 80 47.87 -15.07 2.26
N ALA A 81 48.84 -15.58 3.03
CA ALA A 81 49.38 -16.93 2.84
C ALA A 81 48.28 -17.99 2.96
N PHE A 82 47.40 -17.88 3.96
CA PHE A 82 46.25 -18.76 4.10
C PHE A 82 45.32 -18.70 2.89
N ASN A 83 44.93 -17.51 2.45
CA ASN A 83 44.03 -17.34 1.31
C ASN A 83 44.63 -17.89 0.02
N ILE A 84 45.94 -17.72 -0.20
CA ILE A 84 46.65 -18.25 -1.36
C ILE A 84 46.61 -19.79 -1.32
N LEU A 85 47.06 -20.41 -0.24
CA LEU A 85 47.10 -21.87 -0.11
C LEU A 85 45.70 -22.48 -0.23
N PHE A 86 44.72 -21.90 0.47
CA PHE A 86 43.35 -22.39 0.48
C PHE A 86 42.71 -22.29 -0.91
N ASN A 87 42.85 -21.14 -1.59
CA ASN A 87 42.27 -20.97 -2.93
C ASN A 87 43.01 -21.80 -3.98
N GLN A 88 44.33 -22.00 -3.88
CA GLN A 88 45.07 -22.87 -4.80
C GLN A 88 44.54 -24.30 -4.81
N VAL A 89 44.27 -24.89 -3.64
CA VAL A 89 43.67 -26.22 -3.54
C VAL A 89 42.20 -26.17 -3.95
N LEU A 90 41.43 -25.18 -3.46
CA LEU A 90 40.01 -25.10 -3.77
C LEU A 90 39.73 -24.87 -5.26
N ASP A 91 40.58 -24.15 -5.99
CA ASP A 91 40.41 -23.91 -7.42
C ASP A 91 40.64 -25.17 -8.27
N GLN A 92 41.41 -26.15 -7.77
CA GLN A 92 41.54 -27.46 -8.42
C GLN A 92 40.26 -28.29 -8.32
N HIS A 93 39.54 -28.18 -7.20
CA HIS A 93 38.32 -28.95 -6.91
C HIS A 93 37.01 -28.23 -7.29
N ALA A 94 36.96 -26.92 -7.11
CA ALA A 94 35.80 -26.05 -7.33
C ALA A 94 36.20 -24.66 -7.87
N PRO A 95 36.68 -24.59 -9.14
CA PRO A 95 37.14 -23.34 -9.74
C PRO A 95 36.04 -22.28 -9.85
N VAL A 96 36.43 -21.01 -9.73
CA VAL A 96 35.55 -19.87 -10.05
C VAL A 96 35.29 -19.84 -11.55
N LYS A 97 34.01 -19.89 -11.93
CA LYS A 97 33.56 -19.88 -13.33
C LYS A 97 32.39 -18.93 -13.50
N THR A 98 32.33 -18.28 -14.67
CA THR A 98 31.13 -17.55 -15.09
C THR A 98 30.11 -18.57 -15.61
N VAL A 99 29.05 -18.79 -14.84
CA VAL A 99 28.01 -19.78 -15.15
C VAL A 99 26.76 -19.05 -15.61
N LYS A 100 26.18 -19.52 -16.72
CA LYS A 100 24.85 -19.10 -17.14
C LYS A 100 23.82 -19.57 -16.12
N VAL A 101 23.08 -18.64 -15.53
CA VAL A 101 21.97 -18.95 -14.64
C VAL A 101 20.91 -19.71 -15.45
N ARG A 102 20.63 -20.93 -15.02
CA ARG A 102 19.56 -21.76 -15.56
C ARG A 102 18.44 -21.80 -14.54
N THR A 103 17.20 -21.73 -15.01
CA THR A 103 16.06 -22.10 -14.17
C THR A 103 16.26 -23.52 -13.66
N ARG A 104 16.07 -23.71 -12.36
CA ARG A 104 16.13 -25.05 -11.78
C ARG A 104 15.06 -25.89 -12.48
N PRO A 105 15.38 -27.14 -12.88
CA PRO A 105 14.37 -28.02 -13.44
C PRO A 105 13.25 -28.16 -12.43
N CYS A 106 12.01 -28.12 -12.93
CA CYS A 106 10.85 -28.23 -12.10
C CYS A 106 10.88 -29.58 -11.34
N PRO A 107 10.89 -29.57 -9.99
CA PRO A 107 11.29 -30.74 -9.20
C PRO A 107 10.32 -31.92 -9.35
N PHE A 108 9.07 -31.68 -9.70
CA PHE A 108 8.05 -32.70 -9.90
C PHE A 108 7.95 -33.20 -11.36
N ILE A 109 8.76 -32.69 -12.29
CA ILE A 109 8.77 -33.19 -13.68
C ILE A 109 9.78 -34.34 -13.81
N ASN A 110 9.27 -35.56 -13.83
CA ASN A 110 10.05 -36.79 -14.07
C ASN A 110 10.29 -37.06 -15.57
N ASP A 111 11.09 -38.08 -15.90
CA ASP A 111 11.42 -38.44 -17.29
C ASP A 111 10.20 -38.89 -18.10
N ASN A 112 9.20 -39.51 -17.46
CA ASN A 112 7.95 -39.92 -18.10
C ASN A 112 7.15 -38.69 -18.57
N ILE A 113 7.02 -37.67 -17.72
CA ILE A 113 6.36 -36.40 -18.07
C ILE A 113 7.15 -35.69 -19.17
N ARG A 114 8.49 -35.72 -19.14
CA ARG A 114 9.32 -35.16 -20.23
C ARG A 114 9.09 -35.90 -21.54
N ALA A 115 8.96 -37.23 -21.51
CA ALA A 115 8.63 -38.02 -22.69
C ALA A 115 7.26 -37.64 -23.25
N LEU A 116 6.23 -37.53 -22.39
CA LEU A 116 4.89 -37.05 -22.78
C LEU A 116 4.91 -35.62 -23.35
N MET A 117 5.71 -34.72 -22.77
CA MET A 117 5.91 -33.37 -23.31
C MET A 117 6.58 -33.39 -24.69
N ARG A 118 7.58 -34.26 -24.90
CA ARG A 118 8.22 -34.45 -26.22
C ARG A 118 7.22 -34.99 -27.24
N THR A 119 6.39 -35.96 -26.85
CA THR A 119 5.31 -36.50 -27.69
C THR A 119 4.33 -35.39 -28.04
N ARG A 120 3.80 -34.65 -27.06
CA ARG A 120 2.95 -33.47 -27.29
C ARG A 120 3.60 -32.48 -28.27
N ASP A 121 4.87 -32.13 -28.08
CA ASP A 121 5.58 -31.16 -28.93
C ASP A 121 5.83 -31.72 -30.34
N HIS A 122 6.06 -33.02 -30.48
CA HIS A 122 6.13 -33.70 -31.77
C HIS A 122 4.80 -33.61 -32.51
N TRP A 123 3.69 -33.93 -31.85
CA TRP A 123 2.34 -33.81 -32.42
C TRP A 123 2.00 -32.35 -32.75
N GLN A 124 2.43 -31.38 -31.94
CA GLN A 124 2.27 -29.96 -32.24
C GLN A 124 3.06 -29.54 -33.49
N LYS A 125 4.30 -30.01 -33.63
CA LYS A 125 5.14 -29.74 -34.81
C LYS A 125 4.54 -30.38 -36.05
N LEU A 126 4.07 -31.63 -35.97
CA LEU A 126 3.45 -32.33 -37.08
C LEU A 126 2.16 -31.65 -37.50
N ALA A 127 1.27 -31.34 -36.55
CA ALA A 127 0.02 -30.62 -36.78
C ALA A 127 0.23 -29.20 -37.35
N ARG A 128 1.30 -28.48 -36.95
CA ARG A 128 1.65 -27.18 -37.55
C ARG A 128 2.18 -27.29 -38.98
N ARG A 129 2.89 -28.37 -39.30
CA ARG A 129 3.46 -28.61 -40.64
C ARG A 129 2.41 -29.08 -41.64
N THR A 130 1.55 -30.03 -41.24
CA THR A 130 0.55 -30.64 -42.13
C THR A 130 -0.80 -29.94 -42.07
N ASN A 131 -1.06 -29.15 -41.02
CA ASN A 131 -2.34 -28.50 -40.74
C ASN A 131 -3.55 -29.48 -40.69
N ASP A 132 -3.29 -30.76 -40.40
CA ASP A 132 -4.28 -31.83 -40.35
C ASP A 132 -5.12 -31.79 -39.05
N PRO A 133 -6.47 -31.76 -39.13
CA PRO A 133 -7.37 -31.82 -37.98
C PRO A 133 -7.16 -33.03 -37.06
N ALA A 134 -6.82 -34.20 -37.59
CA ALA A 134 -6.60 -35.42 -36.80
C ALA A 134 -5.36 -35.27 -35.91
N LEU A 135 -4.29 -34.68 -36.46
CA LEU A 135 -3.06 -34.40 -35.72
C LEU A 135 -3.25 -33.29 -34.67
N TRP A 136 -4.11 -32.30 -34.95
CA TRP A 136 -4.52 -31.32 -33.93
C TRP A 136 -5.34 -31.95 -32.79
N SER A 137 -6.16 -32.96 -33.08
CA SER A 137 -6.87 -33.74 -32.06
C SER A 137 -5.90 -34.54 -31.20
N GLY A 138 -4.94 -35.24 -31.81
CA GLY A 138 -3.87 -35.94 -31.10
C GLY A 138 -3.05 -35.01 -30.21
N TYR A 139 -2.66 -33.83 -30.71
CA TYR A 139 -2.00 -32.80 -29.88
C TYR A 139 -2.87 -32.37 -28.69
N LYS A 140 -4.18 -32.15 -28.87
CA LYS A 140 -5.08 -31.77 -27.76
C LYS A 140 -5.14 -32.87 -26.70
N ASN A 141 -5.17 -34.14 -27.10
CA ASN A 141 -5.17 -35.28 -26.19
C ASN A 141 -3.87 -35.31 -25.37
N PHE A 142 -2.71 -35.33 -26.03
CA PHE A 142 -1.41 -35.32 -25.33
C PHE A 142 -1.19 -34.06 -24.50
N ARG A 143 -1.73 -32.90 -24.93
CA ARG A 143 -1.70 -31.67 -24.11
C ARG A 143 -2.50 -31.83 -22.83
N ASN A 144 -3.68 -32.45 -22.90
CA ASN A 144 -4.54 -32.68 -21.74
C ASN A 144 -3.93 -33.73 -20.79
N GLU A 145 -3.35 -34.79 -21.35
CA GLU A 145 -2.62 -35.84 -20.62
C GLU A 145 -1.40 -35.27 -19.88
N VAL A 146 -0.54 -34.50 -20.57
CA VAL A 146 0.56 -33.77 -19.92
C VAL A 146 0.06 -32.87 -18.80
N LYS A 147 -1.07 -32.18 -18.99
CA LYS A 147 -1.66 -31.31 -17.96
C LYS A 147 -2.19 -32.09 -16.76
N GLN A 148 -2.73 -33.28 -16.97
CA GLN A 148 -3.20 -34.17 -15.91
C GLN A 148 -2.02 -34.69 -15.10
N GLU A 149 -1.00 -35.25 -15.77
CA GLU A 149 0.19 -35.78 -15.13
C GLU A 149 0.98 -34.71 -14.36
N LEU A 150 1.08 -33.49 -14.91
CA LEU A 150 1.70 -32.36 -14.20
C LEU A 150 0.95 -32.00 -12.92
N ARG A 151 -0.38 -32.05 -12.91
CA ARG A 151 -1.19 -31.77 -11.72
C ARG A 151 -1.04 -32.86 -10.67
N LEU A 152 -1.02 -34.13 -11.10
CA LEU A 152 -0.83 -35.26 -10.21
C LEU A 152 0.56 -35.20 -9.58
N ALA A 153 1.61 -35.01 -10.39
CA ALA A 153 2.97 -34.90 -9.90
C ALA A 153 3.19 -33.70 -8.96
N LEU A 154 2.57 -32.55 -9.26
CA LEU A 154 2.59 -31.40 -8.36
C LEU A 154 1.90 -31.70 -7.03
N LYS A 155 0.74 -32.38 -7.07
CA LYS A 155 -0.01 -32.76 -5.86
C LYS A 155 0.86 -33.67 -4.98
N THR A 156 1.36 -34.78 -5.54
CA THR A 156 2.20 -35.73 -4.81
C THR A 156 3.45 -35.07 -4.26
N PHE A 157 4.12 -34.23 -5.06
CA PHE A 157 5.29 -33.49 -4.59
C PHE A 157 4.99 -32.58 -3.39
N VAL A 158 3.86 -31.86 -3.41
CA VAL A 158 3.46 -30.99 -2.29
C VAL A 158 3.11 -31.81 -1.05
N GLU A 159 2.39 -32.93 -1.21
CA GLU A 159 2.07 -33.86 -0.12
C GLU A 159 3.36 -34.46 0.51
N ASP A 160 4.32 -34.86 -0.31
CA ASP A 160 5.62 -35.36 0.12
C ASP A 160 6.45 -34.28 0.84
N GLN A 161 6.47 -33.05 0.31
CA GLN A 161 7.20 -31.95 0.95
C GLN A 161 6.61 -31.53 2.29
N ILE A 162 5.28 -31.61 2.46
CA ILE A 162 4.62 -31.30 3.73
C ILE A 162 4.88 -32.43 4.74
N SER A 163 4.72 -33.68 4.33
CA SER A 163 4.94 -34.84 5.21
C SER A 163 6.40 -34.98 5.67
N GLN A 164 7.37 -34.79 4.78
CA GLN A 164 8.80 -34.88 5.11
C GLN A 164 9.29 -33.73 5.99
N ASN A 165 8.64 -32.56 5.95
CA ASN A 165 9.03 -31.36 6.69
C ASN A 165 8.04 -30.97 7.79
N ALA A 166 7.29 -31.93 8.35
CA ALA A 166 6.26 -31.67 9.37
C ALA A 166 6.79 -30.89 10.59
N ASN A 167 8.06 -31.10 10.96
CA ASN A 167 8.72 -30.44 12.09
C ASN A 167 9.38 -29.09 11.73
N ASP A 168 9.45 -28.72 10.45
CA ASP A 168 9.99 -27.42 9.99
C ASP A 168 8.86 -26.54 9.43
N THR A 169 8.26 -25.76 10.33
CA THR A 169 7.18 -24.83 10.04
C THR A 169 7.53 -23.83 8.93
N ASN A 170 8.80 -23.42 8.80
CA ASN A 170 9.22 -22.44 7.80
C ASN A 170 9.19 -23.04 6.39
N THR A 171 9.73 -24.24 6.24
CA THR A 171 9.73 -24.98 4.97
C THR A 171 8.32 -25.36 4.56
N MET A 172 7.48 -25.80 5.51
CA MET A 172 6.06 -26.05 5.28
C MET A 172 5.32 -24.80 4.76
N TRP A 173 5.49 -23.64 5.41
CA TRP A 173 4.84 -22.39 4.97
C TRP A 173 5.34 -21.89 3.61
N LYS A 174 6.59 -22.17 3.24
CA LYS A 174 7.10 -21.87 1.88
C LYS A 174 6.41 -22.73 0.84
N THR A 175 6.26 -24.03 1.10
CA THR A 175 5.55 -24.95 0.21
C THR A 175 4.09 -24.52 0.04
N ILE A 176 3.39 -24.19 1.13
CA ILE A 176 1.99 -23.72 1.07
C ILE A 176 1.88 -22.42 0.26
N ARG A 177 2.77 -21.44 0.51
CA ARG A 177 2.76 -20.17 -0.24
C ARG A 177 3.02 -20.35 -1.73
N SER A 178 3.71 -21.42 -2.14
CA SER A 178 3.94 -21.73 -3.56
C SER A 178 2.66 -22.19 -4.27
N CYS A 179 1.68 -22.72 -3.54
CA CYS A 179 0.40 -23.19 -4.06
C CYS A 179 -0.66 -22.08 -4.16
N ILE A 180 -0.44 -20.93 -3.51
CA ILE A 180 -1.39 -19.81 -3.49
C ILE A 180 -1.19 -18.94 -4.74
N PRO A 181 -2.25 -18.64 -5.52
CA PRO A 181 -2.16 -17.72 -6.65
C PRO A 181 -1.65 -16.36 -6.19
N LYS A 182 -0.47 -15.94 -6.67
CA LYS A 182 0.04 -14.59 -6.42
C LYS A 182 -0.75 -13.58 -7.26
N LYS A 183 -0.95 -12.36 -6.74
CA LYS A 183 -1.37 -11.23 -7.57
C LYS A 183 -0.33 -11.07 -8.69
N SER A 184 -0.76 -10.92 -9.94
CA SER A 184 0.16 -10.72 -11.07
C SER A 184 1.01 -9.47 -10.80
N ALA A 185 2.29 -9.66 -10.50
CA ALA A 185 3.24 -8.57 -10.57
C ALA A 185 3.42 -8.24 -12.05
N SER A 186 3.26 -6.98 -12.41
CA SER A 186 3.57 -6.53 -13.77
C SER A 186 5.06 -6.77 -14.03
N ALA A 187 5.40 -7.38 -15.16
CA ALA A 187 6.78 -7.49 -15.61
C ALA A 187 7.42 -6.10 -15.60
N ARG A 188 8.48 -5.94 -14.81
CA ARG A 188 9.13 -4.64 -14.61
C ARG A 188 9.98 -4.31 -15.83
N ILE A 189 9.61 -3.26 -16.54
CA ILE A 189 10.45 -2.66 -17.58
C ILE A 189 11.49 -1.81 -16.84
N CYS A 190 12.73 -2.29 -16.76
CA CYS A 190 13.86 -1.50 -16.29
C CYS A 190 14.18 -0.45 -17.37
N CYS A 191 14.14 0.83 -17.03
CA CYS A 191 14.39 1.92 -17.96
C CYS A 191 15.86 2.36 -18.01
N LYS A 192 16.67 1.93 -17.02
CA LYS A 192 18.10 2.24 -16.90
C LYS A 192 19.01 1.07 -17.26
N ASP A 193 20.24 1.39 -17.69
CA ASP A 193 21.33 0.43 -17.88
C ASP A 193 21.89 -0.08 -16.54
N ASP A 194 22.28 -1.36 -16.51
CA ASP A 194 22.72 -2.08 -15.30
C ASP A 194 23.89 -1.40 -14.59
N LYS A 195 24.89 -0.89 -15.34
CA LYS A 195 26.09 -0.25 -14.78
C LYS A 195 25.76 1.11 -14.17
N THR A 196 24.85 1.84 -14.81
CA THR A 196 24.39 3.14 -14.32
C THR A 196 23.64 2.98 -13.00
N MET A 197 22.73 1.99 -12.93
CA MET A 197 21.99 1.67 -11.72
C MET A 197 22.92 1.24 -10.57
N ALA A 198 23.89 0.35 -10.83
CA ALA A 198 24.84 -0.09 -9.80
C ALA A 198 25.65 1.07 -9.20
N ASN A 199 26.09 2.02 -10.04
CA ASN A 199 26.83 3.20 -9.59
C ASN A 199 25.97 4.16 -8.77
N GLU A 200 24.72 4.43 -9.19
CA GLU A 200 23.76 5.25 -8.44
C GLU A 200 23.50 4.66 -7.05
N PHE A 201 23.34 3.34 -6.96
CA PHE A 201 23.13 2.63 -5.71
C PHE A 201 24.36 2.71 -4.80
N ASN A 202 25.55 2.49 -5.33
CA ASN A 202 26.79 2.65 -4.57
C ASN A 202 26.96 4.08 -4.04
N GLN A 203 26.75 5.08 -4.88
CA GLN A 203 26.85 6.47 -4.48
C GLN A 203 25.82 6.82 -3.40
N PHE A 204 24.60 6.29 -3.51
CA PHE A 204 23.59 6.47 -2.48
C PHE A 204 24.00 5.82 -1.16
N PHE A 205 24.32 4.52 -1.15
CA PHE A 205 24.62 3.81 0.11
C PHE A 205 25.86 4.36 0.83
N THR A 206 26.85 4.87 0.10
CA THR A 206 28.03 5.52 0.69
C THR A 206 27.74 6.91 1.25
N SER A 207 26.80 7.67 0.66
CA SER A 207 26.50 9.05 1.06
C SER A 207 25.39 9.20 2.09
N VAL A 208 24.58 8.15 2.31
CA VAL A 208 23.42 8.18 3.22
C VAL A 208 23.79 8.56 4.65
N GLY A 209 24.88 7.99 5.20
CA GLY A 209 25.33 8.29 6.57
C GLY A 209 25.66 9.77 6.74
N LYS A 210 26.51 10.32 5.85
CA LYS A 210 26.90 11.73 5.85
C LYS A 210 25.70 12.66 5.67
N THR A 211 24.84 12.38 4.69
CA THR A 211 23.64 13.18 4.41
C THR A 211 22.69 13.22 5.62
N THR A 212 22.61 12.12 6.37
CA THR A 212 21.77 12.04 7.57
C THR A 212 22.37 12.88 8.71
N LEU A 213 23.69 12.83 8.89
CA LEU A 213 24.40 13.66 9.87
C LEU A 213 24.25 15.16 9.56
N ASP A 214 24.40 15.56 8.30
CA ASP A 214 24.24 16.96 7.88
C ASP A 214 22.82 17.48 8.17
N LYS A 215 21.79 16.63 7.97
CA LYS A 215 20.39 16.95 8.32
C LYS A 215 20.16 17.07 9.83
N ILE A 216 20.79 16.20 10.62
CA ILE A 216 20.71 16.26 12.08
C ILE A 216 21.33 17.56 12.58
N GLN A 217 22.47 17.96 12.01
CA GLN A 217 23.13 19.22 12.36
C GLN A 217 22.26 20.42 12.00
N SER A 218 21.69 20.47 10.79
CA SER A 218 20.79 21.57 10.39
C SER A 218 19.56 21.67 11.28
N LEU A 219 18.97 20.53 11.67
CA LEU A 219 17.86 20.49 12.62
C LEU A 219 18.28 21.00 14.01
N ALA A 220 19.47 20.61 14.50
CA ALA A 220 19.97 21.09 15.78
C ALA A 220 20.14 22.62 15.77
N ASP A 221 20.68 23.17 14.67
CA ASP A 221 20.86 24.60 14.47
C ASP A 221 19.50 25.33 14.42
N ASP A 222 18.51 24.79 13.71
CA ASP A 222 17.15 25.37 13.58
C ASP A 222 16.42 25.50 14.93
N TYR A 223 16.63 24.55 15.85
CA TYR A 223 16.00 24.54 17.18
C TYR A 223 16.86 25.20 18.27
N GLY A 224 18.00 25.82 17.91
CA GLY A 224 18.91 26.41 18.88
C GLY A 224 19.51 25.40 19.87
N HIS A 225 19.48 24.11 19.50
CA HIS A 225 20.08 23.05 20.28
C HIS A 225 21.57 22.99 19.96
N ILE A 226 22.39 23.52 20.85
CA ILE A 226 23.81 23.15 20.90
C ILE A 226 23.80 21.66 21.23
N PRO A 227 24.34 20.77 20.37
CA PRO A 227 24.56 19.40 20.76
C PRO A 227 25.47 19.46 21.98
N SER A 228 24.91 19.29 23.19
CA SER A 228 25.75 19.00 24.33
C SER A 228 26.32 17.63 24.00
N TYR A 229 27.55 17.61 23.49
CA TYR A 229 28.37 16.45 23.65
C TYR A 229 28.39 16.26 25.16
N ILE A 230 27.54 15.37 25.65
CA ILE A 230 27.57 14.95 27.04
C ILE A 230 29.02 14.55 27.20
N SER A 231 29.79 15.37 27.92
CA SER A 231 31.09 15.01 28.43
C SER A 231 30.80 13.85 29.35
N PHE A 232 30.78 12.65 28.78
CA PHE A 232 30.70 11.44 29.58
C PHE A 232 31.92 11.49 30.47
N VAL A 233 31.70 11.66 31.77
CA VAL A 233 32.77 11.41 32.75
C VAL A 233 33.06 9.92 32.62
N PRO A 234 34.25 9.52 32.11
CA PRO A 234 34.49 8.13 31.85
C PRO A 234 34.52 7.39 33.17
N ILE A 235 33.65 6.38 33.32
CA ILE A 235 33.73 5.46 34.45
C ILE A 235 35.05 4.70 34.30
N GLN A 236 36.00 4.98 35.18
CA GLN A 236 37.29 4.27 35.18
C GLN A 236 37.13 2.97 35.96
N TYR A 237 37.19 1.86 35.23
CA TYR A 237 37.21 0.53 35.84
C TYR A 237 38.66 0.11 36.14
N PRO A 238 38.89 -0.65 37.23
CA PRO A 238 40.18 -1.30 37.47
C PRO A 238 40.58 -2.16 36.27
N LEU A 239 41.89 -2.29 36.01
CA LEU A 239 42.41 -3.08 34.88
C LEU A 239 41.90 -4.54 34.88
N SER A 240 41.68 -5.12 36.07
CA SER A 240 41.12 -6.46 36.25
C SER A 240 39.67 -6.61 35.80
N GLU A 241 38.93 -5.51 35.68
CA GLU A 241 37.53 -5.48 35.27
C GLU A 241 37.34 -5.03 33.82
N GLN A 242 38.40 -4.61 33.14
CA GLN A 242 38.32 -4.15 31.76
C GLN A 242 38.26 -5.33 30.79
N PHE A 243 37.51 -5.16 29.69
CA PHE A 243 37.47 -6.16 28.63
C PHE A 243 38.73 -6.11 27.79
N THR A 244 39.40 -7.25 27.66
CA THR A 244 40.50 -7.51 26.73
C THR A 244 40.19 -8.78 25.94
N PHE A 245 40.58 -8.82 24.66
CA PHE A 245 40.49 -10.06 23.91
C PHE A 245 41.42 -11.12 24.50
N ARG A 246 40.89 -12.33 24.68
CA ARG A 246 41.70 -13.49 25.05
C ARG A 246 42.08 -14.29 23.80
N ASN A 247 43.16 -15.03 23.91
CA ASN A 247 43.48 -16.07 22.93
C ASN A 247 42.35 -17.11 22.90
N VAL A 248 42.05 -17.54 21.68
CA VAL A 248 40.98 -18.44 21.32
C VAL A 248 41.56 -19.81 21.08
N GLU A 249 40.83 -20.85 21.48
CA GLU A 249 41.23 -22.23 21.24
C GLU A 249 40.67 -22.78 19.93
N CYS A 250 41.33 -23.80 19.38
CA CYS A 250 40.90 -24.47 18.16
C CYS A 250 39.46 -25.01 18.26
N CYS A 251 39.08 -25.54 19.43
CA CYS A 251 37.74 -26.09 19.69
C CYS A 251 36.65 -25.01 19.56
N GLU A 252 36.96 -23.77 19.94
CA GLU A 252 36.03 -22.64 19.88
C GLU A 252 35.81 -22.19 18.44
N ILE A 253 36.90 -22.08 17.66
CA ILE A 253 36.83 -21.78 16.23
C ILE A 253 36.04 -22.86 15.51
N GLU A 254 36.33 -24.13 15.80
CA GLU A 254 35.66 -25.26 15.17
C GLU A 254 34.14 -25.25 15.44
N ARG A 255 33.75 -24.97 16.69
CA ARG A 255 32.34 -24.80 17.07
C ARG A 255 31.69 -23.65 16.30
N VAL A 256 32.35 -22.50 16.20
CA VAL A 256 31.82 -21.35 15.42
C VAL A 256 31.66 -21.72 13.95
N VAL A 257 32.66 -22.35 13.32
CA VAL A 257 32.61 -22.79 11.92
C VAL A 257 31.46 -23.79 11.69
N LYS A 258 31.33 -24.80 12.55
CA LYS A 258 30.28 -25.83 12.45
C LYS A 258 28.87 -25.25 12.65
N SER A 259 28.71 -24.25 13.49
CA SER A 259 27.40 -23.61 13.77
C SER A 259 26.83 -22.78 12.60
N ARG A 260 27.65 -22.39 11.62
CA ARG A 260 27.20 -21.53 10.51
C ARG A 260 26.25 -22.26 9.56
N ALA A 261 25.24 -21.58 9.00
CA ALA A 261 24.38 -22.21 8.00
C ALA A 261 25.13 -22.49 6.69
N SER A 262 25.11 -23.73 6.20
CA SER A 262 25.89 -24.17 5.02
C SER A 262 25.45 -23.52 3.70
N ASN A 263 24.17 -23.13 3.60
CA ASN A 263 23.52 -22.66 2.37
C ASN A 263 23.48 -21.12 2.23
N LYS A 264 24.36 -20.39 2.93
CA LYS A 264 24.43 -18.93 2.83
C LYS A 264 25.32 -18.49 1.66
N ALA A 265 24.98 -17.34 1.08
CA ALA A 265 25.76 -16.74 -0.01
C ALA A 265 27.20 -16.41 0.45
N PRO A 266 28.21 -16.69 -0.38
CA PRO A 266 29.59 -16.32 -0.11
C PRO A 266 29.79 -14.81 -0.25
N GLY A 267 30.93 -14.30 0.26
CA GLY A 267 31.33 -12.91 0.09
C GLY A 267 32.21 -12.71 -1.16
N THR A 268 33.05 -11.68 -1.12
CA THR A 268 34.06 -11.37 -2.16
C THR A 268 35.03 -12.52 -2.43
N ASP A 269 35.29 -13.37 -1.43
CA ASP A 269 36.12 -14.57 -1.53
C ASP A 269 35.49 -15.70 -2.39
N LYS A 270 34.19 -15.60 -2.68
CA LYS A 270 33.39 -16.64 -3.33
C LYS A 270 33.50 -18.02 -2.64
N ILE A 271 33.84 -18.08 -1.34
CA ILE A 271 33.97 -19.33 -0.56
C ILE A 271 32.67 -19.58 0.22
N PRO A 272 31.90 -20.64 -0.10
CA PRO A 272 30.69 -20.96 0.67
C PRO A 272 31.02 -21.51 2.07
N PRO A 273 30.15 -21.27 3.08
CA PRO A 273 30.35 -21.80 4.43
C PRO A 273 30.47 -23.33 4.49
N ARG A 274 29.83 -24.03 3.55
CA ARG A 274 29.94 -25.49 3.40
C ARG A 274 31.38 -25.95 3.23
N VAL A 275 32.15 -25.31 2.34
CA VAL A 275 33.53 -25.70 2.03
C VAL A 275 34.42 -25.53 3.26
N LEU A 276 34.22 -24.44 4.00
CA LEU A 276 34.96 -24.17 5.24
C LEU A 276 34.69 -25.22 6.32
N LYS A 277 33.45 -25.72 6.42
CA LYS A 277 33.11 -26.82 7.35
C LYS A 277 33.75 -28.15 6.96
N GLU A 278 33.73 -28.46 5.67
CA GLU A 278 34.26 -29.72 5.16
C GLU A 278 35.78 -29.80 5.30
N SER A 279 36.48 -28.66 5.20
CA SER A 279 37.93 -28.53 5.38
C SER A 279 38.38 -28.27 6.83
N ALA A 280 37.43 -28.11 7.77
CA ALA A 280 37.72 -27.72 9.15
C ALA A 280 38.85 -28.54 9.82
N PRO A 281 38.91 -29.88 9.72
CA PRO A 281 39.96 -30.66 10.38
C PRO A 281 41.39 -30.23 10.01
N ALA A 282 41.61 -29.74 8.78
CA ALA A 282 42.93 -29.35 8.29
C ALA A 282 43.29 -27.89 8.59
N ILE A 283 42.29 -26.99 8.61
CA ILE A 283 42.53 -25.54 8.56
C ILE A 283 42.33 -24.81 9.88
N ILE A 284 41.67 -25.44 10.86
CA ILE A 284 41.32 -24.81 12.15
C ILE A 284 42.55 -24.29 12.90
N PRO A 285 43.69 -25.01 12.99
CA PRO A 285 44.88 -24.49 13.66
C PRO A 285 45.39 -23.19 13.04
N SER A 286 45.44 -23.12 11.71
CA SER A 286 45.88 -21.93 10.95
C SER A 286 44.93 -20.75 11.16
N ILE A 287 43.61 -20.99 11.09
CA ILE A 287 42.59 -19.96 11.35
C ILE A 287 42.71 -19.42 12.79
N THR A 288 42.93 -20.32 13.75
CA THR A 288 43.09 -19.96 15.17
C THR A 288 44.33 -19.07 15.37
N SER A 289 45.45 -19.42 14.74
CA SER A 289 46.68 -18.61 14.75
C SER A 289 46.46 -17.21 14.16
N ILE A 290 45.75 -17.10 13.04
CA ILE A 290 45.43 -15.81 12.41
C ILE A 290 44.56 -14.94 13.34
N MET A 291 43.51 -15.50 13.93
CA MET A 291 42.61 -14.75 14.82
C MET A 291 43.31 -14.29 16.10
N ASN A 292 44.10 -15.16 16.72
CA ASN A 292 44.90 -14.78 17.88
C ASN A 292 45.94 -13.71 17.52
N SER A 293 46.55 -13.79 16.33
CA SER A 293 47.45 -12.74 15.84
C SER A 293 46.72 -11.42 15.65
N SER A 294 45.48 -11.42 15.13
CA SER A 294 44.65 -10.21 15.02
C SER A 294 44.35 -9.58 16.38
N PHE A 295 43.94 -10.38 17.36
CA PHE A 295 43.63 -9.88 18.70
C PHE A 295 44.87 -9.38 19.45
N ASN A 296 46.01 -10.08 19.34
CA ASN A 296 47.26 -9.71 20.02
C ASN A 296 47.95 -8.50 19.36
N SER A 297 47.94 -8.41 18.04
CA SER A 297 48.48 -7.25 17.30
C SER A 297 47.53 -6.06 17.28
N VAL A 298 46.28 -6.24 17.70
CA VAL A 298 45.26 -5.19 17.75
C VAL A 298 44.90 -4.67 16.33
N VAL A 299 45.19 -5.47 15.29
CA VAL A 299 44.95 -5.15 13.89
C VAL A 299 43.84 -6.02 13.31
N PHE A 300 42.85 -5.38 12.71
CA PHE A 300 41.83 -6.05 11.90
C PHE A 300 42.27 -6.08 10.42
N PRO A 301 42.46 -7.26 9.80
CA PRO A 301 43.00 -7.39 8.45
C PRO A 301 42.25 -6.61 7.37
N SER A 302 43.01 -5.99 6.46
CA SER A 302 42.55 -5.18 5.34
C SER A 302 41.69 -5.96 4.35
N VAL A 303 42.02 -7.23 4.07
CA VAL A 303 41.25 -8.12 3.18
C VAL A 303 39.83 -8.36 3.72
N TRP A 304 39.65 -8.29 5.04
CA TRP A 304 38.33 -8.38 5.69
C TRP A 304 37.56 -7.04 5.67
N LYS A 305 38.16 -5.92 5.25
CA LYS A 305 37.45 -4.63 5.21
C LYS A 305 36.64 -4.40 3.94
N MET A 306 36.72 -5.31 2.97
CA MET A 306 36.00 -5.24 1.70
C MET A 306 34.68 -6.02 1.76
N ALA A 307 33.60 -5.40 1.28
CA ALA A 307 32.26 -6.00 1.21
C ALA A 307 31.66 -5.90 -0.19
N GLU A 308 30.91 -6.93 -0.59
CA GLU A 308 30.11 -6.90 -1.81
C GLU A 308 28.67 -6.52 -1.46
N VAL A 309 28.16 -5.41 -1.99
CA VAL A 309 26.85 -4.85 -1.63
C VAL A 309 25.77 -5.30 -2.60
N CYS A 310 24.76 -5.97 -2.06
CA CYS A 310 23.58 -6.43 -2.78
C CYS A 310 22.34 -5.62 -2.36
N PRO A 311 21.72 -4.84 -3.26
CA PRO A 311 20.48 -4.16 -2.96
C PRO A 311 19.30 -5.13 -2.92
N ILE A 312 18.52 -5.06 -1.84
CA ILE A 312 17.27 -5.79 -1.70
C ILE A 312 16.10 -4.81 -1.73
N PRO A 313 15.14 -4.98 -2.67
CA PRO A 313 14.01 -4.08 -2.78
C PRO A 313 13.10 -4.17 -1.56
N LYS A 314 12.68 -3.00 -1.09
CA LYS A 314 11.52 -2.80 -0.23
C LYS A 314 10.27 -2.62 -1.12
N GLU A 315 9.20 -2.09 -0.53
CA GLU A 315 8.04 -1.62 -1.27
C GLU A 315 8.37 -0.31 -2.02
N GLY A 316 7.78 -0.11 -3.20
CA GLY A 316 8.00 1.07 -4.04
C GLY A 316 8.72 0.78 -5.35
N ASP A 317 9.23 1.83 -5.99
CA ASP A 317 10.02 1.73 -7.21
C ASP A 317 11.40 1.14 -6.91
N THR A 318 11.74 0.04 -7.59
CA THR A 318 13.01 -0.67 -7.39
C THR A 318 14.21 0.01 -8.02
N GLU A 319 14.01 0.94 -8.96
CA GLU A 319 15.12 1.74 -9.52
C GLU A 319 15.53 2.88 -8.58
N GLU A 320 14.73 3.18 -7.55
CA GLU A 320 15.05 4.18 -6.55
C GLU A 320 15.88 3.56 -5.41
N ALA A 321 17.11 4.03 -5.22
CA ALA A 321 18.02 3.47 -4.23
C ALA A 321 17.51 3.58 -2.77
N SER A 322 16.67 4.59 -2.47
CA SER A 322 16.02 4.79 -1.16
C SER A 322 15.07 3.64 -0.77
N ASN A 323 14.41 3.06 -1.78
CA ASN A 323 13.49 1.93 -1.65
C ASN A 323 14.23 0.58 -1.59
N ASN A 324 15.55 0.58 -1.47
CA ASN A 324 16.36 -0.64 -1.39
C ASN A 324 17.16 -0.68 -0.07
N ARG A 325 17.34 -1.88 0.49
CA ARG A 325 18.25 -2.16 1.62
C ARG A 325 19.55 -2.70 1.08
N ALA A 326 20.68 -2.08 1.44
CA ALA A 326 22.00 -2.63 1.16
C ALA A 326 22.26 -3.84 2.08
N ILE A 327 22.57 -4.99 1.51
CA ILE A 327 23.11 -6.14 2.26
C ILE A 327 24.57 -6.34 1.86
N SER A 328 25.46 -6.30 2.85
CA SER A 328 26.89 -6.57 2.65
C SER A 328 27.19 -8.07 2.74
N LEU A 329 27.66 -8.65 1.63
CA LEU A 329 28.21 -10.00 1.57
C LEU A 329 29.69 -9.96 1.94
N LEU A 330 29.97 -10.40 3.17
CA LEU A 330 31.32 -10.41 3.75
C LEU A 330 32.04 -11.76 3.57
N PRO A 331 33.39 -11.79 3.50
CA PRO A 331 34.20 -13.01 3.50
C PRO A 331 33.85 -13.95 4.66
N ILE A 332 33.99 -15.26 4.47
CA ILE A 332 33.54 -16.21 5.49
C ILE A 332 34.41 -16.18 6.75
N LEU A 333 35.74 -16.07 6.62
CA LEU A 333 36.68 -16.02 7.75
C LEU A 333 36.49 -14.76 8.60
N LEU A 334 36.19 -13.63 7.95
CA LEU A 334 35.78 -12.40 8.63
C LEU A 334 34.62 -12.66 9.57
N LYS A 335 33.55 -13.30 9.06
CA LYS A 335 32.35 -13.52 9.87
C LYS A 335 32.68 -14.44 11.05
N VAL A 336 33.58 -15.41 10.88
CA VAL A 336 34.05 -16.26 11.99
C VAL A 336 34.76 -15.39 13.04
N CYS A 337 35.66 -14.50 12.63
CA CYS A 337 36.35 -13.58 13.54
C CYS A 337 35.37 -12.65 14.28
N GLU A 338 34.42 -12.03 13.58
CA GLU A 338 33.36 -11.20 14.18
C GLU A 338 32.55 -11.98 15.22
N LYS A 339 32.20 -13.24 14.91
CA LYS A 339 31.42 -14.07 15.82
C LYS A 339 32.21 -14.41 17.08
N VAL A 340 33.50 -14.71 16.95
CA VAL A 340 34.39 -14.98 18.08
C VAL A 340 34.55 -13.73 18.95
N ALA A 341 34.79 -12.57 18.34
CA ALA A 341 34.88 -11.29 19.06
C ALA A 341 33.56 -10.95 19.77
N LEU A 342 32.43 -11.15 19.10
CA LEU A 342 31.10 -10.95 19.66
C LEU A 342 30.82 -11.89 20.83
N ASP A 343 31.21 -13.17 20.74
CA ASP A 343 31.00 -14.14 21.81
C ASP A 343 31.80 -13.78 23.06
N GLN A 344 33.06 -13.33 22.90
CA GLN A 344 33.86 -12.83 24.02
C GLN A 344 33.24 -11.58 24.65
N LEU A 345 32.87 -10.59 23.82
CA LEU A 345 32.28 -9.33 24.30
C LEU A 345 30.93 -9.57 24.99
N THR A 346 30.05 -10.38 24.41
CA THR A 346 28.73 -10.68 24.98
C THR A 346 28.86 -11.41 26.31
N SER A 347 29.82 -12.35 26.42
CA SER A 347 30.09 -13.06 27.67
C SER A 347 30.51 -12.09 28.77
N TYR A 348 31.43 -11.19 28.46
CA TYR A 348 31.87 -10.12 29.37
C TYR A 348 30.73 -9.20 29.80
N LEU A 349 29.95 -8.69 28.85
CA LEU A 349 28.83 -7.78 29.14
C LEU A 349 27.76 -8.45 30.00
N THR A 350 27.55 -9.76 29.82
CA THR A 350 26.59 -10.54 30.61
C THR A 350 27.14 -10.80 32.02
N GLU A 351 28.40 -11.23 32.15
CA GLU A 351 29.04 -11.51 33.43
C GLU A 351 29.13 -10.26 34.32
N LYS A 352 29.48 -9.12 33.72
CA LYS A 352 29.59 -7.84 34.43
C LYS A 352 28.26 -7.07 34.51
N GLN A 353 27.15 -7.65 34.04
CA GLN A 353 25.81 -7.04 34.02
C GLN A 353 25.77 -5.62 33.41
N ARG A 354 26.48 -5.42 32.29
CA ARG A 354 26.63 -4.13 31.60
C ARG A 354 25.65 -3.92 30.44
N LEU A 355 24.66 -4.80 30.30
CA LEU A 355 23.54 -4.65 29.36
C LEU A 355 22.30 -4.18 30.12
N ALA A 356 21.49 -3.35 29.47
CA ALA A 356 20.20 -2.96 30.03
C ALA A 356 19.30 -4.19 30.22
N PHE A 357 18.54 -4.19 31.32
CA PHE A 357 17.61 -5.29 31.64
C PHE A 357 16.47 -5.34 30.61
N ASP A 358 15.95 -4.19 30.21
CA ASP A 358 14.77 -4.02 29.35
C ASP A 358 15.07 -4.11 27.84
N GLU A 359 16.33 -4.33 27.46
CA GLU A 359 16.68 -4.57 26.06
C GLU A 359 16.35 -6.00 25.65
N SER A 360 15.47 -6.15 24.65
CA SER A 360 15.11 -7.46 24.06
C SER A 360 15.70 -7.69 22.68
N GLY A 361 16.19 -6.63 22.01
CA GLY A 361 16.77 -6.72 20.67
C GLY A 361 18.16 -7.36 20.71
N ASN A 362 18.44 -8.30 19.81
CA ASN A 362 19.77 -8.94 19.65
C ASN A 362 20.39 -9.56 20.91
N LYS A 363 19.60 -9.77 21.98
CA LYS A 363 20.04 -10.34 23.26
C LYS A 363 19.72 -11.83 23.30
N LYS A 364 20.68 -12.65 23.74
CA LYS A 364 20.51 -14.11 23.83
C LYS A 364 19.37 -14.44 24.81
N LEU A 365 18.50 -15.39 24.44
CA LEU A 365 17.29 -15.81 25.19
C LEU A 365 16.13 -14.79 25.21
N TYR A 366 16.24 -13.65 24.52
CA TYR A 366 15.15 -12.69 24.34
C TYR A 366 14.64 -12.71 22.90
N SER A 367 13.39 -12.29 22.71
CA SER A 367 12.75 -12.16 21.40
C SER A 367 11.83 -10.95 21.34
N THR A 368 11.22 -10.70 20.18
CA THR A 368 10.15 -9.70 20.09
C THR A 368 8.93 -10.06 20.92
N GLN A 369 8.70 -11.35 21.20
CA GLN A 369 7.61 -11.81 22.03
C GLN A 369 7.85 -11.50 23.50
N SER A 370 9.08 -11.66 24.02
CA SER A 370 9.39 -11.28 25.41
C SER A 370 9.16 -9.79 25.66
N LEU A 371 9.54 -8.94 24.70
CA LEU A 371 9.26 -7.49 24.79
C LEU A 371 7.76 -7.23 24.77
N LEU A 372 7.02 -7.87 23.85
CA LEU A 372 5.58 -7.69 23.75
C LEU A 372 4.86 -8.10 25.04
N VAL A 373 5.24 -9.23 25.63
CA VAL A 373 4.70 -9.71 26.91
C VAL A 373 5.03 -8.71 28.02
N SER A 374 6.29 -8.32 28.16
CA SER A 374 6.73 -7.37 29.19
C SER A 374 6.04 -6.02 29.09
N SER A 375 5.93 -5.45 27.88
CA SER A 375 5.26 -4.17 27.65
C SER A 375 3.76 -4.27 27.88
N THR A 376 3.11 -5.35 27.44
CA THR A 376 1.67 -5.55 27.66
C THR A 376 1.37 -5.69 29.14
N ASP A 377 2.15 -6.48 29.86
CA ASP A 377 2.00 -6.67 31.30
C ASP A 377 2.25 -5.37 32.10
N ALA A 378 3.23 -4.55 31.69
CA ALA A 378 3.43 -3.24 32.29
C ALA A 378 2.23 -2.29 32.08
N ILE A 379 1.63 -2.31 30.88
CA ILE A 379 0.43 -1.55 30.56
C ILE A 379 -0.76 -2.04 31.39
N LEU A 380 -0.97 -3.36 31.49
CA LEU A 380 -2.05 -3.95 32.27
C LEU A 380 -1.91 -3.62 33.77
N ARG A 381 -0.71 -3.74 34.34
CA ARG A 381 -0.44 -3.37 35.74
C ARG A 381 -0.69 -1.88 36.00
N ALA A 382 -0.38 -1.00 35.06
CA ALA A 382 -0.68 0.42 35.18
C ALA A 382 -2.20 0.69 35.14
N ILE A 383 -2.94 -0.04 34.30
CA ILE A 383 -4.42 0.01 34.24
C ILE A 383 -5.03 -0.46 35.56
N ASP A 384 -4.58 -1.58 36.13
CA ASP A 384 -5.05 -2.11 37.41
C ASP A 384 -4.81 -1.11 38.56
N GLN A 385 -3.73 -0.34 38.48
CA GLN A 385 -3.38 0.72 39.43
C GLN A 385 -4.08 2.05 39.14
N THR A 386 -5.03 2.10 38.20
CA THR A 386 -5.75 3.32 37.77
C THR A 386 -4.85 4.44 37.27
N LYS A 387 -3.65 4.11 36.75
CA LYS A 387 -2.70 5.08 36.20
C LYS A 387 -3.00 5.37 34.73
N VAL A 388 -2.72 6.60 34.30
CA VAL A 388 -2.73 6.97 32.89
C VAL A 388 -1.47 6.41 32.22
N THR A 389 -1.65 5.64 31.15
CA THR A 389 -0.55 5.01 30.42
C THR A 389 -0.36 5.68 29.05
N ALA A 390 0.84 6.16 28.77
CA ALA A 390 1.23 6.69 27.46
C ALA A 390 2.37 5.84 26.87
N VAL A 391 2.26 5.49 25.58
CA VAL A 391 3.29 4.72 24.87
C VAL A 391 3.88 5.60 23.77
N VAL A 392 5.19 5.81 23.81
CA VAL A 392 5.94 6.56 22.79
C VAL A 392 6.76 5.59 21.95
N TYR A 393 6.42 5.49 20.67
CA TYR A 393 7.19 4.69 19.72
C TYR A 393 8.25 5.57 19.07
N LEU A 394 9.52 5.20 19.23
CA LEU A 394 10.66 5.87 18.61
C LEU A 394 11.29 4.93 17.58
N ASP A 395 11.52 5.43 16.37
CA ASP A 395 12.26 4.73 15.33
C ASP A 395 13.40 5.60 14.82
N MET A 396 14.58 5.00 14.66
CA MET A 396 15.77 5.69 14.22
C MET A 396 15.96 5.53 12.72
N ASN A 397 15.94 6.66 11.99
CA ASN A 397 16.20 6.63 10.56
C ASN A 397 17.66 6.20 10.31
N LYS A 398 17.85 5.16 9.49
CA LYS A 398 19.18 4.66 9.07
C LYS A 398 20.12 4.38 10.26
N ALA A 399 19.58 3.78 11.32
CA ALA A 399 20.24 3.64 12.63
C ALA A 399 21.70 3.12 12.61
N PHE A 400 22.07 2.21 11.71
CA PHE A 400 23.44 1.69 11.61
C PHE A 400 24.35 2.59 10.75
N ASP A 401 23.80 3.23 9.72
CA ASP A 401 24.56 4.08 8.80
C ASP A 401 24.87 5.46 9.41
N SER A 402 24.14 5.87 10.46
CA SER A 402 24.26 7.17 11.13
C SER A 402 25.12 7.15 12.40
N ILE A 403 25.70 6.01 12.78
CA ILE A 403 26.52 5.89 14.00
C ILE A 403 27.86 6.60 13.80
N ARG A 404 28.16 7.59 14.64
CA ARG A 404 29.49 8.20 14.71
C ARG A 404 30.46 7.25 15.41
N HIS A 405 31.52 6.84 14.71
CA HIS A 405 32.49 5.88 15.24
C HIS A 405 33.22 6.39 16.50
N GLU A 406 33.55 7.68 16.57
CA GLU A 406 34.18 8.29 17.75
C GLU A 406 33.30 8.13 19.01
N MET A 407 32.03 8.51 18.90
CA MET A 407 31.07 8.34 20.01
C MET A 407 30.85 6.88 20.40
N LEU A 408 30.87 5.96 19.43
CA LEU A 408 30.76 4.53 19.71
C LEU A 408 31.95 4.04 20.52
N LEU A 409 33.17 4.45 20.15
CA LEU A 409 34.39 4.10 20.87
C LEU A 409 34.40 4.70 22.29
N ASP A 410 33.94 5.94 22.47
CA ASP A 410 33.80 6.56 23.79
C ASP A 410 32.78 5.80 24.67
N LYS A 411 31.64 5.39 24.10
CA LYS A 411 30.66 4.56 24.80
C LYS A 411 31.24 3.21 25.20
N LEU A 412 31.98 2.56 24.31
CA LEU A 412 32.65 1.30 24.60
C LEU A 412 33.69 1.45 25.73
N LYS A 413 34.43 2.55 25.75
CA LYS A 413 35.35 2.89 26.86
C LYS A 413 34.59 3.00 28.19
N ASN A 414 33.43 3.66 28.19
CA ASN A 414 32.58 3.82 29.38
C ASN A 414 31.89 2.53 29.83
N ILE A 415 31.71 1.57 28.93
CA ILE A 415 31.27 0.20 29.23
C ILE A 415 32.44 -0.64 29.77
N GLY A 416 33.66 -0.11 29.79
CA GLY A 416 34.86 -0.69 30.38
C GLY A 416 35.69 -1.56 29.44
N LEU A 417 35.68 -1.28 28.14
CA LEU A 417 36.64 -1.87 27.23
C LEU A 417 38.04 -1.27 27.46
N SER A 418 39.05 -2.13 27.45
CA SER A 418 40.46 -1.72 27.52
C SER A 418 40.90 -0.96 26.27
N LEU A 419 42.01 -0.21 26.38
CA LEU A 419 42.58 0.53 25.25
C LEU A 419 42.96 -0.39 24.07
N SER A 420 43.45 -1.60 24.34
CA SER A 420 43.77 -2.57 23.29
C SER A 420 42.50 -3.03 22.56
N ALA A 421 41.43 -3.41 23.29
CA ALA A 421 40.17 -3.78 22.66
C ALA A 421 39.57 -2.63 21.84
N LEU A 422 39.61 -1.40 22.36
CA LEU A 422 39.15 -0.19 21.65
C LEU A 422 39.93 0.06 20.36
N THR A 423 41.26 -0.13 20.40
CA THR A 423 42.12 0.06 19.22
C THR A 423 41.81 -0.99 18.15
N TRP A 424 41.50 -2.24 18.55
CA TRP A 424 41.05 -3.27 17.60
C TRP A 424 39.70 -2.91 16.97
N PHE A 425 38.74 -2.42 17.76
CA PHE A 425 37.45 -1.93 17.23
C PHE A 425 37.62 -0.72 16.31
N CYS A 426 38.55 0.18 16.63
CA CYS A 426 38.92 1.30 15.76
C CYS A 426 39.46 0.78 14.41
N SER A 427 40.34 -0.22 14.43
CA SER A 427 40.83 -0.88 13.21
C SER A 427 39.71 -1.58 12.43
N TYR A 428 38.73 -2.20 13.11
CA TYR A 428 37.59 -2.89 12.50
C TYR A 428 36.62 -1.94 11.77
N LEU A 429 36.37 -0.77 12.35
CA LEU A 429 35.44 0.25 11.83
C LEU A 429 36.05 1.13 10.74
N SER A 430 37.37 1.30 10.74
CA SER A 430 38.08 2.24 9.86
C SER A 430 38.45 1.61 8.51
N GLN A 431 38.49 2.44 7.45
CA GLN A 431 38.98 2.08 6.10
C GLN A 431 38.22 0.90 5.45
N ARG A 432 36.90 0.84 5.63
CA ARG A 432 36.05 -0.13 4.95
C ARG A 432 35.75 0.29 3.52
N SER A 433 35.72 -0.66 2.59
CA SER A 433 35.38 -0.44 1.18
C SER A 433 34.24 -1.35 0.75
N GLN A 434 33.50 -0.92 -0.27
CA GLN A 434 32.44 -1.71 -0.88
C GLN A 434 32.53 -1.72 -2.40
N GLU A 435 32.11 -2.83 -3.01
CA GLU A 435 31.89 -2.96 -4.44
C GLU A 435 30.41 -3.35 -4.65
N ALA A 436 29.74 -2.77 -5.66
CA ALA A 436 28.42 -3.28 -6.06
C ALA A 436 28.64 -4.38 -7.07
N ASP A 437 28.10 -5.57 -6.79
CA ASP A 437 28.08 -6.61 -7.80
C ASP A 437 27.16 -6.19 -8.96
N GLN A 438 27.43 -6.71 -10.16
CA GLN A 438 26.53 -6.70 -11.32
C GLN A 438 25.22 -7.49 -11.06
N LEU A 439 24.96 -7.88 -9.79
CA LEU A 439 23.72 -8.48 -9.29
C LEU A 439 22.50 -7.55 -9.36
N SER A 440 22.60 -6.32 -9.89
CA SER A 440 21.41 -5.61 -10.42
C SER A 440 20.64 -6.49 -11.41
N GLN A 441 21.34 -7.38 -12.16
CA GLN A 441 20.72 -8.40 -13.01
C GLN A 441 19.93 -9.45 -12.21
N SER A 442 20.25 -9.70 -10.94
CA SER A 442 19.57 -10.68 -10.07
C SER A 442 18.38 -10.13 -9.29
N MET A 443 18.06 -8.83 -9.42
CA MET A 443 16.76 -8.32 -8.97
C MET A 443 15.58 -8.98 -9.71
N SER A 444 15.86 -9.63 -10.84
CA SER A 444 14.93 -10.52 -11.56
C SER A 444 14.84 -11.95 -11.01
N GLN A 445 15.69 -12.36 -10.04
CA GLN A 445 15.73 -13.73 -9.51
C GLN A 445 14.98 -13.94 -8.18
N LEU A 446 14.54 -12.89 -7.48
CA LEU A 446 13.71 -13.04 -6.27
C LEU A 446 12.21 -13.22 -6.55
N PHE A 447 11.82 -13.24 -7.82
CA PHE A 447 10.51 -13.74 -8.25
C PHE A 447 10.75 -14.83 -9.28
N ILE A 448 10.50 -16.08 -8.88
CA ILE A 448 10.25 -17.15 -9.85
C ILE A 448 9.00 -16.72 -10.62
N GLU A 449 9.21 -16.18 -11.82
CA GLU A 449 8.20 -15.98 -12.84
C GLU A 449 8.36 -17.10 -13.88
N GLU A 450 7.30 -17.89 -14.05
CA GLU A 450 7.02 -18.48 -15.35
C GLU A 450 6.44 -17.36 -16.23
N GLU A 451 7.07 -17.17 -17.40
CA GLU A 451 6.77 -16.14 -18.38
C GLU A 451 5.28 -16.04 -18.74
N THR A 452 4.74 -14.82 -18.86
CA THR A 452 4.11 -14.36 -20.11
C THR A 452 3.88 -12.85 -20.15
N SER A 453 4.29 -12.29 -21.30
CA SER A 453 3.80 -11.08 -21.97
C SER A 453 4.61 -9.78 -21.81
N LEU A 454 5.28 -9.42 -22.91
CA LEU A 454 6.08 -8.21 -23.17
C LEU A 454 5.34 -7.31 -24.18
N TYR A 455 5.50 -5.98 -24.03
CA TYR A 455 5.37 -5.04 -25.15
C TYR A 455 6.36 -3.88 -24.99
N LEU A 456 7.23 -3.69 -26.00
CA LEU A 456 7.52 -2.47 -26.78
C LEU A 456 8.88 -2.60 -27.50
N PRO A 457 9.11 -1.90 -28.64
CA PRO A 457 9.88 -2.39 -29.78
C PRO A 457 11.26 -1.72 -29.95
N GLU A 458 12.14 -2.39 -30.69
CA GLU A 458 13.39 -1.86 -31.25
C GLU A 458 13.20 -1.38 -32.71
N ASP A 459 13.83 -0.23 -33.01
CA ASP A 459 14.67 0.08 -34.21
C ASP A 459 14.01 0.05 -35.61
N THR A 460 14.36 0.83 -36.64
CA THR A 460 15.61 1.47 -37.12
C THR A 460 15.25 2.34 -38.36
N GLY A 461 16.16 3.21 -38.80
CA GLY A 461 16.52 3.29 -40.24
C GLY A 461 15.72 4.20 -41.19
N SER A 462 16.34 5.35 -41.50
CA SER A 462 16.58 5.94 -42.84
C SER A 462 15.55 5.77 -43.97
N CYS A 463 15.08 6.90 -44.53
CA CYS A 463 15.27 7.26 -45.95
C CYS A 463 14.96 8.75 -46.16
N GLY A 464 15.75 9.39 -47.02
CA GLY A 464 15.74 10.84 -47.23
C GLY A 464 14.77 11.31 -48.30
N GLU A 465 14.72 12.62 -48.48
CA GLU A 465 14.33 13.24 -49.74
C GLU A 465 14.85 14.68 -49.82
N THR A 466 14.99 15.10 -51.07
CA THR A 466 15.76 16.18 -51.67
C THR A 466 15.26 17.59 -51.37
N SER A 467 16.19 18.52 -51.13
CA SER A 467 15.99 19.93 -51.46
C SER A 467 17.29 20.58 -51.96
N SER A 468 17.11 21.51 -52.88
CA SER A 468 18.04 22.11 -53.84
C SER A 468 19.36 22.65 -53.26
N ALA A 469 20.42 22.48 -54.06
CA ALA A 469 21.82 22.76 -53.70
C ALA A 469 22.23 24.26 -53.71
N GLU A 470 21.33 25.19 -54.04
CA GLU A 470 21.66 26.63 -54.10
C GLU A 470 21.44 27.37 -52.77
N ASP A 471 20.43 26.99 -51.96
CA ASP A 471 20.11 27.68 -50.69
C ASP A 471 21.10 27.40 -49.54
N GLN A 472 21.85 26.29 -49.61
CA GLN A 472 22.81 25.92 -48.56
C GLN A 472 24.11 26.74 -48.59
N ARG A 473 24.50 27.28 -49.77
CA ARG A 473 25.75 28.05 -49.90
C ARG A 473 25.63 29.46 -49.32
N THR A 474 24.48 30.12 -49.49
CA THR A 474 24.20 31.49 -48.98
C THR A 474 24.01 31.51 -47.46
N GLN A 475 23.27 30.55 -46.88
CA GLN A 475 23.13 30.45 -45.41
C GLN A 475 24.42 30.05 -44.69
N GLY A 476 25.31 29.30 -45.35
CA GLY A 476 26.63 28.96 -44.83
C GLY A 476 27.53 30.18 -44.68
N ALA A 477 27.54 31.07 -45.69
CA ALA A 477 28.32 32.30 -45.67
C ALA A 477 27.84 33.31 -44.60
N GLN A 478 26.53 33.51 -44.47
CA GLN A 478 25.94 34.39 -43.45
C GLN A 478 26.23 33.91 -42.02
N ARG A 479 26.16 32.59 -41.78
CA ARG A 479 26.49 32.00 -40.49
C ARG A 479 27.96 32.14 -40.13
N THR A 480 28.84 32.08 -41.13
CA THR A 480 30.29 32.27 -40.92
C THR A 480 30.58 33.70 -40.46
N LYS A 481 30.00 34.71 -41.15
CA LYS A 481 30.08 36.12 -40.72
C LYS A 481 29.50 36.39 -39.33
N LEU A 482 28.40 35.72 -38.98
CA LEU A 482 27.81 35.83 -37.65
C LEU A 482 28.74 35.24 -36.57
N ASN A 483 29.35 34.09 -36.84
CA ASN A 483 30.31 33.49 -35.91
C ASN A 483 31.59 34.33 -35.75
N GLU A 484 32.06 34.98 -36.83
CA GLU A 484 33.16 35.97 -36.78
C GLU A 484 32.79 37.17 -35.90
N PHE A 485 31.57 37.72 -36.06
CA PHE A 485 31.06 38.81 -35.22
C PHE A 485 31.01 38.41 -33.73
N LEU A 486 30.48 37.23 -33.42
CA LEU A 486 30.40 36.75 -32.03
C LEU A 486 31.79 36.50 -31.43
N SER A 487 32.73 36.01 -32.23
CA SER A 487 34.13 35.88 -31.82
C SER A 487 34.78 37.22 -31.53
N ALA A 488 34.51 38.26 -32.34
CA ALA A 488 35.00 39.61 -32.10
C ALA A 488 34.38 40.25 -30.84
N CYS A 489 33.17 39.84 -30.46
CA CYS A 489 32.51 40.26 -29.22
C CYS A 489 32.92 39.44 -27.98
N ASN A 490 33.98 38.61 -28.06
CA ASN A 490 34.43 37.69 -27.00
C ASN A 490 33.37 36.67 -26.52
N VAL A 491 32.41 36.32 -27.38
CA VAL A 491 31.42 35.26 -27.10
C VAL A 491 31.90 33.95 -27.71
N GLY A 492 32.45 33.05 -26.88
CA GLY A 492 33.16 31.83 -27.31
C GLY A 492 32.32 30.72 -27.95
N SER A 493 31.03 30.92 -28.23
CA SER A 493 30.09 29.88 -28.65
C SER A 493 29.77 29.93 -30.15
N THR A 494 30.41 29.06 -30.95
CA THR A 494 30.09 28.92 -32.38
C THR A 494 28.69 28.31 -32.62
N ILE A 495 27.96 28.89 -33.57
CA ILE A 495 26.63 28.42 -34.02
C ILE A 495 26.83 27.46 -35.19
N GLY A 496 26.46 26.19 -34.99
CA GLY A 496 26.58 25.12 -35.99
C GLY A 496 25.32 24.90 -36.85
N VAL A 497 25.49 24.19 -37.97
CA VAL A 497 24.40 23.79 -38.89
C VAL A 497 23.44 22.81 -38.21
N TYR A 498 22.14 22.94 -38.46
CA TYR A 498 21.14 22.00 -37.96
C TYR A 498 20.33 21.37 -39.09
N LYS A 499 20.18 20.04 -39.04
CA LYS A 499 19.49 19.26 -40.08
C LYS A 499 18.18 18.62 -39.60
N LYS A 500 17.79 18.77 -38.33
CA LYS A 500 16.54 18.20 -37.77
C LYS A 500 15.49 19.28 -37.53
N LYS A 501 14.19 18.93 -37.49
CA LYS A 501 13.11 19.88 -37.16
C LYS A 501 13.10 20.19 -35.66
N TRP A 502 12.75 21.43 -35.27
CA TRP A 502 12.76 21.88 -33.86
C TRP A 502 11.90 20.99 -32.94
N GLN A 503 10.78 20.48 -33.45
CA GLN A 503 9.81 19.63 -32.75
C GLN A 503 10.34 18.22 -32.40
N ASP A 504 11.36 17.74 -33.11
CA ASP A 504 11.93 16.39 -32.95
C ASP A 504 13.27 16.40 -32.18
N THR A 505 13.54 17.49 -31.48
CA THR A 505 14.85 17.77 -30.84
C THR A 505 14.79 17.52 -29.34
N SER A 506 15.85 16.94 -28.76
CA SER A 506 15.95 16.70 -27.31
C SER A 506 15.86 18.01 -26.50
N LEU A 507 15.28 17.94 -25.30
CA LEU A 507 15.16 19.07 -24.37
C LEU A 507 16.52 19.71 -24.04
N ARG A 508 17.58 18.90 -23.89
CA ARG A 508 18.94 19.38 -23.63
C ARG A 508 19.48 20.21 -24.81
N THR A 509 19.27 19.74 -26.03
CA THR A 509 19.71 20.44 -27.25
C THR A 509 18.91 21.73 -27.47
N ARG A 510 17.60 21.74 -27.17
CA ARG A 510 16.78 22.97 -27.21
C ARG A 510 17.29 24.01 -26.21
N ARG A 511 17.52 23.63 -24.95
CA ARG A 511 18.04 24.53 -23.91
C ARG A 511 19.40 25.11 -24.27
N SER A 512 20.32 24.29 -24.79
CA SER A 512 21.63 24.75 -25.25
C SER A 512 21.51 25.79 -26.39
N ARG A 513 20.55 25.61 -27.30
CA ARG A 513 20.33 26.56 -28.40
C ARG A 513 19.68 27.86 -27.96
N VAL A 514 18.73 27.79 -27.01
CA VAL A 514 18.14 28.98 -26.40
C VAL A 514 19.21 29.79 -25.67
N SER A 515 20.13 29.13 -24.96
CA SER A 515 21.28 29.82 -24.33
C SER A 515 22.15 30.53 -25.35
N LYS A 516 22.52 29.84 -26.44
CA LYS A 516 23.33 30.45 -27.51
C LYS A 516 22.63 31.63 -28.20
N ALA A 517 21.34 31.50 -28.50
CA ALA A 517 20.57 32.60 -29.10
C ALA A 517 20.48 33.81 -28.17
N LYS A 518 20.29 33.60 -26.86
CA LYS A 518 20.33 34.65 -25.84
C LYS A 518 21.68 35.37 -25.86
N GLU A 519 22.79 34.62 -25.82
CA GLU A 519 24.14 35.18 -25.86
C GLU A 519 24.36 36.04 -27.12
N SER A 520 23.91 35.57 -28.29
CA SER A 520 24.05 36.31 -29.55
C SER A 520 23.21 37.59 -29.60
N ILE A 521 21.95 37.55 -29.15
CA ILE A 521 21.07 38.73 -29.13
C ILE A 521 21.62 39.79 -28.17
N VAL A 522 22.09 39.36 -27.00
CA VAL A 522 22.68 40.28 -26.00
C VAL A 522 23.96 40.91 -26.55
N ALA A 523 24.83 40.15 -27.21
CA ALA A 523 26.04 40.68 -27.84
C ALA A 523 25.70 41.72 -28.92
N ALA A 524 24.72 41.44 -29.78
CA ALA A 524 24.28 42.37 -30.83
C ALA A 524 23.70 43.66 -30.24
N LEU A 525 22.81 43.57 -29.24
CA LEU A 525 22.19 44.74 -28.61
C LEU A 525 23.21 45.61 -27.85
N ASN A 526 24.20 45.00 -27.21
CA ASN A 526 25.28 45.72 -26.54
C ASN A 526 26.22 46.45 -27.52
N VAL A 527 26.35 45.96 -28.76
CA VAL A 527 27.10 46.66 -29.82
C VAL A 527 26.26 47.81 -30.40
N ILE A 528 24.95 47.61 -30.60
CA ILE A 528 24.07 48.63 -31.17
C ILE A 528 23.89 49.80 -30.20
N VAL A 529 23.70 49.52 -28.90
CA VAL A 529 23.60 50.55 -27.85
C VAL A 529 24.42 50.13 -26.63
N PRO A 530 25.71 50.49 -26.58
CA PRO A 530 26.58 50.20 -25.45
C PRO A 530 26.02 50.81 -24.15
N GLY A 531 25.87 49.98 -23.11
CA GLY A 531 25.40 50.42 -21.79
C GLY A 531 23.88 50.58 -21.61
N ASN A 532 23.08 50.52 -22.68
CA ASN A 532 21.60 50.66 -22.61
C ASN A 532 20.85 49.59 -23.42
N ALA A 533 21.38 48.37 -23.52
CA ALA A 533 20.75 47.25 -24.22
C ALA A 533 19.40 46.82 -23.61
N GLY A 534 19.20 47.00 -22.30
CA GLY A 534 17.97 46.64 -21.59
C GLY A 534 16.74 47.44 -22.05
N PRO A 535 16.76 48.79 -21.97
CA PRO A 535 15.68 49.63 -22.47
C PRO A 535 15.33 49.41 -23.94
N LEU A 536 16.33 49.20 -24.80
CA LEU A 536 16.11 48.90 -26.23
C LEU A 536 15.33 47.59 -26.42
N TRP A 537 15.64 46.56 -25.64
CA TRP A 537 14.91 45.30 -25.68
C TRP A 537 13.45 45.44 -25.25
N GLU A 538 13.18 46.24 -24.22
CA GLU A 538 11.80 46.52 -23.78
C GLU A 538 11.02 47.31 -24.85
N ALA A 539 11.64 48.29 -25.50
CA ALA A 539 11.02 49.03 -26.59
C ALA A 539 10.70 48.13 -27.80
N LEU A 540 11.60 47.21 -28.16
CA LEU A 540 11.40 46.25 -29.25
C LEU A 540 10.26 45.25 -28.97
N LYS A 541 10.09 44.83 -27.71
CA LYS A 541 8.96 43.99 -27.30
C LYS A 541 7.64 44.77 -27.34
N ALA A 542 7.64 46.03 -26.93
CA ALA A 542 6.45 46.87 -26.96
C ALA A 542 5.97 47.18 -28.38
N SER A 543 6.89 47.31 -29.35
CA SER A 543 6.56 47.72 -30.72
C SER A 543 6.01 46.60 -31.61
N LYS A 544 6.03 45.34 -31.14
CA LYS A 544 5.66 44.11 -31.89
C LYS A 544 6.32 43.97 -33.29
N SER A 545 7.30 44.80 -33.61
CA SER A 545 7.84 44.93 -34.97
C SER A 545 8.69 43.71 -35.35
N VAL A 546 9.33 43.10 -34.35
CA VAL A 546 10.09 41.85 -34.50
C VAL A 546 9.16 40.67 -34.76
N GLU A 547 7.99 40.63 -34.11
CA GLU A 547 6.99 39.56 -34.28
C GLU A 547 6.36 39.61 -35.68
N ASN A 548 6.07 40.83 -36.16
CA ASN A 548 5.60 41.07 -37.53
C ASN A 548 6.66 40.70 -38.58
N ALA A 549 7.94 41.05 -38.35
CA ALA A 549 9.04 40.68 -39.25
C ALA A 549 9.34 39.17 -39.26
N LEU A 550 9.03 38.47 -38.16
CA LEU A 550 9.12 37.01 -38.05
C LEU A 550 7.85 36.28 -38.55
N GLY A 551 6.86 37.01 -39.07
CA GLY A 551 5.66 36.44 -39.67
C GLY A 551 4.62 35.91 -38.68
N ILE A 552 4.61 36.41 -37.44
CA ILE A 552 3.63 36.05 -36.41
C ILE A 552 2.47 37.06 -36.50
N ALA A 553 1.52 36.85 -37.42
CA ALA A 553 0.44 37.81 -37.74
C ALA A 553 -0.75 37.81 -36.73
N GLU A 554 -1.40 38.98 -36.57
CA GLU A 554 -2.65 39.19 -35.81
C GLU A 554 -3.92 38.65 -36.56
N GLU A 555 -4.94 38.24 -35.79
CA GLU A 555 -6.17 37.53 -36.23
C GLU A 555 -7.22 38.43 -36.92
N SER A 556 -7.97 37.85 -37.87
CA SER A 556 -8.96 38.55 -38.71
C SER A 556 -10.32 38.74 -38.03
N GLN A 557 -11.05 39.81 -38.38
CA GLN A 557 -12.40 40.12 -37.84
C GLN A 557 -13.44 39.00 -38.11
N SER A 558 -13.19 38.13 -39.08
CA SER A 558 -13.96 36.91 -39.38
C SER A 558 -13.82 35.81 -38.32
N ASP A 559 -12.63 35.66 -37.73
CA ASP A 559 -12.36 34.60 -36.75
C ASP A 559 -13.13 34.82 -35.45
N ARG A 560 -13.37 36.08 -35.10
CA ARG A 560 -14.14 36.48 -33.93
C ARG A 560 -15.62 36.08 -34.03
N LYS A 561 -16.28 36.36 -35.16
CA LYS A 561 -17.68 35.97 -35.40
C LYS A 561 -17.85 34.45 -35.44
N TYR A 562 -16.86 33.75 -35.98
CA TYR A 562 -16.88 32.29 -36.05
C TYR A 562 -16.83 31.65 -34.64
N LEU A 563 -15.98 32.16 -33.75
CA LEU A 563 -15.88 31.66 -32.37
C LEU A 563 -17.11 31.99 -31.52
N GLU A 564 -17.72 33.16 -31.72
CA GLU A 564 -19.00 33.52 -31.08
C GLU A 564 -20.12 32.52 -31.48
N SER A 565 -20.23 32.17 -32.76
CA SER A 565 -21.23 31.18 -33.23
C SER A 565 -21.01 29.76 -32.71
N LEU A 566 -19.75 29.34 -32.58
CA LEU A 566 -19.40 28.02 -32.02
C LEU A 566 -19.63 27.96 -30.50
N ALA A 567 -19.47 29.08 -29.80
CA ALA A 567 -19.78 29.17 -28.38
C ALA A 567 -21.28 29.06 -28.10
N GLU A 568 -22.12 29.70 -28.93
CA GLU A 568 -23.57 29.62 -28.82
C GLU A 568 -24.09 28.18 -29.08
N THR A 569 -23.58 27.53 -30.12
CA THR A 569 -23.92 26.12 -30.42
C THR A 569 -23.44 25.15 -29.34
N TYR A 570 -22.31 25.42 -28.67
CA TYR A 570 -21.85 24.64 -27.54
C TYR A 570 -22.79 24.75 -26.33
N ASN A 571 -23.27 25.96 -26.02
CA ASN A 571 -24.18 26.19 -24.89
C ASN A 571 -25.54 25.49 -25.13
N ASN A 572 -26.03 25.52 -26.36
CA ASN A 572 -27.31 24.91 -26.75
C ASN A 572 -27.29 23.37 -26.91
N ALA A 573 -26.11 22.73 -26.94
CA ALA A 573 -26.02 21.28 -27.10
C ALA A 573 -26.40 20.51 -25.82
N SER A 574 -27.34 19.56 -25.92
CA SER A 574 -27.87 18.78 -24.77
C SER A 574 -26.97 17.64 -24.30
N SER A 575 -26.09 17.12 -25.16
CA SER A 575 -25.22 15.98 -24.84
C SER A 575 -23.75 16.37 -24.73
N TRP A 576 -23.04 15.76 -23.78
CA TRP A 576 -21.60 15.98 -23.61
C TRP A 576 -20.77 15.48 -24.80
N ALA A 577 -21.24 14.44 -25.52
CA ALA A 577 -20.57 13.96 -26.72
C ALA A 577 -20.55 15.05 -27.82
N THR A 578 -21.68 15.73 -28.03
CA THR A 578 -21.82 16.84 -28.97
C THR A 578 -21.02 18.06 -28.54
N ARG A 579 -21.07 18.41 -27.24
CA ARG A 579 -20.25 19.50 -26.66
C ARG A 579 -18.75 19.25 -26.81
N ARG A 580 -18.30 18.00 -26.62
CA ARG A 580 -16.90 17.60 -26.83
C ARG A 580 -16.49 17.68 -28.30
N GLN A 581 -17.40 17.30 -29.20
CA GLN A 581 -17.19 17.41 -30.64
C GLN A 581 -17.01 18.87 -31.06
N LEU A 582 -17.88 19.78 -30.60
CA LEU A 582 -17.77 21.23 -30.85
C LEU A 582 -16.49 21.83 -30.24
N LEU A 583 -16.15 21.48 -29.00
CA LEU A 583 -14.88 21.91 -28.39
C LEU A 583 -13.65 21.38 -29.13
N SER A 584 -13.73 20.20 -29.75
CA SER A 584 -12.62 19.67 -30.56
C SER A 584 -12.39 20.48 -31.83
N VAL A 585 -13.42 21.17 -32.34
CA VAL A 585 -13.32 22.12 -33.45
C VAL A 585 -12.74 23.45 -32.97
N MET A 586 -13.20 23.97 -31.82
CA MET A 586 -12.73 25.26 -31.27
C MET A 586 -11.27 25.20 -30.78
N SER A 587 -10.88 24.11 -30.10
CA SER A 587 -9.53 23.91 -29.54
C SER A 587 -8.43 23.72 -30.58
N ASP A 588 -8.81 23.60 -31.85
CA ASP A 588 -7.92 23.62 -33.00
C ASP A 588 -7.60 25.05 -33.46
N LEU A 589 -8.59 25.93 -33.38
CA LEU A 589 -8.50 27.28 -33.92
C LEU A 589 -7.84 28.25 -32.94
N THR A 590 -8.03 28.06 -31.62
CA THR A 590 -7.57 29.02 -30.61
C THR A 590 -7.06 28.35 -29.32
N THR A 591 -6.45 29.16 -28.45
CA THR A 591 -5.93 28.73 -27.14
C THR A 591 -7.04 28.60 -26.09
N PHE A 592 -6.75 27.91 -24.99
CA PHE A 592 -7.70 27.71 -23.89
C PHE A 592 -8.23 29.03 -23.33
N GLU A 593 -7.33 29.99 -23.07
CA GLU A 593 -7.68 31.31 -22.52
C GLU A 593 -8.68 32.06 -23.42
N LYS A 594 -8.52 31.95 -24.75
CA LYS A 594 -9.45 32.56 -25.71
C LYS A 594 -10.81 31.87 -25.73
N ILE A 595 -10.84 30.53 -25.72
CA ILE A 595 -12.12 29.79 -25.69
C ILE A 595 -12.88 30.04 -24.39
N GLN A 596 -12.16 30.14 -23.27
CA GLN A 596 -12.75 30.41 -21.97
C GLN A 596 -13.41 31.80 -21.90
N ALA A 597 -12.90 32.78 -22.65
CA ALA A 597 -13.54 34.09 -22.77
C ALA A 597 -14.92 34.05 -23.44
N TYR A 598 -15.14 33.12 -24.39
CA TYR A 598 -16.43 32.92 -25.05
C TYR A 598 -17.33 31.90 -24.37
N ILE A 599 -16.75 30.92 -23.66
CA ILE A 599 -17.47 29.91 -22.89
C ILE A 599 -16.83 29.78 -21.49
N PRO A 600 -17.28 30.58 -20.51
CA PRO A 600 -16.69 30.63 -19.17
C PRO A 600 -16.73 29.28 -18.41
N SER A 601 -17.68 28.39 -18.77
CA SER A 601 -17.89 27.08 -18.14
C SER A 601 -16.92 25.96 -18.59
N VAL A 602 -16.02 26.27 -19.53
CA VAL A 602 -15.04 25.31 -20.07
C VAL A 602 -13.78 25.31 -19.22
N THR A 603 -13.44 24.16 -18.64
CA THR A 603 -12.23 23.96 -17.85
C THR A 603 -11.07 23.47 -18.71
N GLU A 604 -9.84 23.68 -18.24
CA GLU A 604 -8.62 23.25 -18.93
C GLU A 604 -8.60 21.72 -19.16
N PHE A 605 -9.21 20.96 -18.25
CA PHE A 605 -9.45 19.53 -18.41
C PHE A 605 -10.35 19.20 -19.61
N LYS A 606 -11.49 19.91 -19.77
CA LYS A 606 -12.40 19.72 -20.91
C LYS A 606 -11.72 20.10 -22.23
N PHE A 607 -10.92 21.15 -22.21
CA PHE A 607 -10.09 21.57 -23.35
C PHE A 607 -9.02 20.52 -23.73
N ALA A 608 -8.31 19.98 -22.75
CA ALA A 608 -7.34 18.91 -22.96
C ALA A 608 -8.00 17.62 -23.49
N LEU A 609 -9.20 17.30 -23.00
CA LEU A 609 -10.00 16.17 -23.48
C LEU A 609 -10.46 16.36 -24.93
N ALA A 610 -10.83 17.58 -25.32
CA ALA A 610 -11.19 17.93 -26.68
C ALA A 610 -9.99 17.86 -27.65
N ARG A 611 -8.81 18.32 -27.23
CA ARG A 611 -7.56 18.17 -28.01
C ARG A 611 -7.17 16.71 -28.20
N ARG A 612 -7.37 15.89 -27.17
CA ARG A 612 -7.14 14.44 -27.25
C ARG A 612 -8.12 13.77 -28.20
N HIS A 613 -9.40 14.12 -28.11
CA HIS A 613 -10.45 13.65 -29.01
C HIS A 613 -10.13 13.99 -30.48
N LYS A 614 -9.66 15.20 -30.75
CA LYS A 614 -9.15 15.58 -32.09
C LYS A 614 -8.00 14.69 -32.53
N LYS A 615 -7.01 14.45 -31.65
CA LYS A 615 -5.83 13.62 -31.96
C LYS A 615 -6.20 12.16 -32.24
N GLU A 616 -7.20 11.63 -31.54
CA GLU A 616 -7.62 10.22 -31.64
C GLU A 616 -8.65 9.95 -32.73
N TYR A 617 -9.59 10.87 -32.98
CA TYR A 617 -10.73 10.65 -33.88
C TYR A 617 -10.84 11.64 -35.04
N GLY A 618 -10.11 12.76 -35.00
CA GLY A 618 -10.19 13.83 -35.99
C GLY A 618 -11.04 15.02 -35.55
N ARG A 619 -10.91 16.15 -36.27
CA ARG A 619 -11.59 17.42 -35.95
C ARG A 619 -13.10 17.29 -36.11
N GLY A 620 -13.86 17.53 -35.04
CA GLY A 620 -15.33 17.55 -35.10
C GLY A 620 -15.97 16.21 -35.46
N VAL A 621 -15.29 15.08 -35.28
CA VAL A 621 -15.79 13.75 -35.63
C VAL A 621 -16.63 13.19 -34.47
N PRO A 622 -17.88 12.75 -34.68
CA PRO A 622 -18.67 12.15 -33.61
C PRO A 622 -18.06 10.82 -33.15
N LEU A 623 -18.09 10.54 -31.84
CA LEU A 623 -17.53 9.30 -31.29
C LEU A 623 -18.24 8.08 -31.89
N PRO A 624 -17.51 7.06 -32.41
CA PRO A 624 -18.14 5.86 -32.93
C PRO A 624 -18.84 5.12 -31.79
N LEU A 625 -20.15 4.87 -31.96
CA LEU A 625 -20.94 4.08 -31.03
C LEU A 625 -20.33 2.67 -30.93
N ARG A 626 -19.76 2.32 -29.77
CA ARG A 626 -19.28 0.97 -29.51
C ARG A 626 -20.48 0.03 -29.40
N LYS A 627 -20.75 -0.75 -30.46
CA LYS A 627 -21.60 -1.94 -30.35
C LYS A 627 -20.81 -3.06 -29.70
N SER A 628 -21.18 -3.43 -28.47
CA SER A 628 -20.66 -4.60 -27.77
C SER A 628 -21.27 -5.90 -28.31
N PRO A 629 -20.53 -7.02 -28.31
CA PRO A 629 -20.99 -8.31 -28.84
C PRO A 629 -22.24 -8.80 -28.09
N ARG A 630 -23.21 -9.32 -28.84
CA ARG A 630 -24.50 -9.79 -28.31
C ARG A 630 -24.30 -11.05 -27.48
N MET A 631 -24.57 -10.98 -26.18
CA MET A 631 -24.94 -12.16 -25.39
C MET A 631 -26.47 -12.20 -25.35
N CYS A 632 -27.08 -13.05 -26.17
CA CYS A 632 -28.51 -13.33 -26.04
C CYS A 632 -28.70 -14.27 -24.85
N VAL A 633 -28.91 -13.69 -23.68
CA VAL A 633 -29.42 -14.45 -22.53
C VAL A 633 -30.93 -14.47 -22.68
N ASP A 634 -31.52 -15.66 -22.78
CA ASP A 634 -32.97 -15.80 -22.80
C ASP A 634 -33.56 -15.17 -21.52
N SER A 635 -34.45 -14.18 -21.69
CA SER A 635 -34.97 -13.39 -20.57
C SER A 635 -35.75 -14.27 -19.60
N ASN A 636 -36.47 -15.27 -20.11
CA ASN A 636 -37.27 -16.17 -19.29
C ASN A 636 -36.35 -17.08 -18.45
N GLN A 637 -35.27 -17.60 -19.03
CA GLN A 637 -34.27 -18.36 -18.30
C GLN A 637 -33.51 -17.52 -17.26
N LEU A 638 -33.24 -16.24 -17.58
CA LEU A 638 -32.56 -15.31 -16.68
C LEU A 638 -33.44 -14.94 -15.49
N ASP A 639 -34.70 -14.58 -15.74
CA ASP A 639 -35.66 -14.22 -14.72
C ASP A 639 -35.98 -15.43 -13.83
N HIS A 640 -36.11 -16.63 -14.41
CA HIS A 640 -36.31 -17.86 -13.64
C HIS A 640 -35.11 -18.19 -12.73
N PHE A 641 -33.88 -18.01 -13.24
CA PHE A 641 -32.67 -18.25 -12.45
C PHE A 641 -32.45 -17.18 -11.38
N ILE A 642 -32.65 -15.89 -11.70
CA ILE A 642 -32.56 -14.78 -10.75
C ILE A 642 -33.64 -14.94 -9.67
N SER A 643 -34.87 -15.28 -10.04
CA SER A 643 -35.96 -15.59 -9.10
C SER A 643 -35.57 -16.72 -8.16
N PHE A 644 -35.00 -17.81 -8.67
CA PHE A 644 -34.56 -18.94 -7.84
C PHE A 644 -33.47 -18.54 -6.83
N ILE A 645 -32.40 -17.88 -7.29
CA ILE A 645 -31.29 -17.45 -6.41
C ILE A 645 -31.67 -16.28 -5.48
N THR A 646 -32.85 -15.69 -5.68
CA THR A 646 -33.43 -14.67 -4.80
C THR A 646 -34.43 -15.21 -3.79
N ARG A 647 -34.66 -16.53 -3.74
CA ARG A 647 -35.59 -17.11 -2.78
C ARG A 647 -35.03 -17.14 -1.34
N PRO A 648 -35.88 -17.02 -0.31
CA PRO A 648 -35.47 -16.99 1.10
C PRO A 648 -34.71 -18.23 1.60
N HIS A 649 -34.78 -19.38 0.91
CA HIS A 649 -34.03 -20.59 1.27
C HIS A 649 -32.59 -20.62 0.71
N ILE A 650 -32.25 -19.70 -0.20
CA ILE A 650 -30.90 -19.53 -0.78
C ILE A 650 -30.20 -18.29 -0.20
N ILE A 651 -31.00 -17.33 0.26
CA ILE A 651 -30.57 -16.03 0.81
C ILE A 651 -30.74 -16.00 2.32
N GLU A 652 -29.74 -15.50 3.05
CA GLU A 652 -29.83 -15.25 4.50
C GLU A 652 -30.32 -13.83 4.82
N ASP A 653 -29.93 -12.83 4.02
CA ASP A 653 -30.31 -11.42 4.24
C ASP A 653 -30.24 -10.59 2.95
N LEU A 654 -31.12 -9.58 2.83
CA LEU A 654 -31.09 -8.57 1.77
C LEU A 654 -30.19 -7.42 2.19
N SER A 655 -28.93 -7.45 1.77
CA SER A 655 -28.02 -6.30 1.98
C SER A 655 -28.52 -5.08 1.20
N PHE A 656 -28.57 -3.90 1.83
CA PHE A 656 -29.02 -2.66 1.19
C PHE A 656 -28.09 -2.27 0.02
N GLY A 657 -28.69 -1.95 -1.12
CA GLY A 657 -27.99 -1.57 -2.36
C GLY A 657 -28.45 -2.41 -3.55
N GLN A 658 -28.65 -1.76 -4.68
CA GLN A 658 -28.96 -2.40 -5.95
C GLN A 658 -27.64 -2.62 -6.73
N ARG A 659 -27.49 -3.80 -7.32
CA ARG A 659 -26.50 -4.04 -8.36
C ARG A 659 -27.17 -3.95 -9.72
N TYR A 660 -26.61 -3.10 -10.54
CA TYR A 660 -27.05 -2.89 -11.91
C TYR A 660 -26.36 -3.91 -12.81
N LEU A 661 -27.12 -4.89 -13.27
CA LEU A 661 -26.69 -5.75 -14.37
C LEU A 661 -26.83 -4.94 -15.66
N HIS A 662 -25.70 -4.40 -16.12
CA HIS A 662 -25.63 -3.72 -17.39
C HIS A 662 -25.66 -4.76 -18.51
N LEU A 663 -26.81 -4.91 -19.16
CA LEU A 663 -26.90 -5.70 -20.38
C LEU A 663 -26.19 -4.96 -21.52
N SER A 664 -25.62 -5.71 -22.46
CA SER A 664 -25.02 -5.18 -23.68
C SER A 664 -26.02 -4.44 -24.59
N SER A 665 -27.33 -4.50 -24.29
CA SER A 665 -28.41 -3.74 -24.92
C SER A 665 -28.59 -2.32 -24.36
N GLY A 666 -27.85 -1.93 -23.30
CA GLY A 666 -28.04 -0.67 -22.59
C GLY A 666 -29.15 -0.69 -21.54
N LYS A 667 -29.95 -1.77 -21.48
CA LYS A 667 -30.94 -1.98 -20.44
C LYS A 667 -30.25 -2.35 -19.13
N VAL A 668 -30.54 -1.59 -18.08
CA VAL A 668 -30.04 -1.84 -16.74
C VAL A 668 -31.07 -2.70 -16.01
N LEU A 669 -30.69 -3.93 -15.67
CA LEU A 669 -31.51 -4.81 -14.83
C LEU A 669 -31.10 -4.61 -13.37
N GLU A 670 -32.06 -4.20 -12.56
CA GLU A 670 -31.86 -4.00 -11.14
C GLU A 670 -31.91 -5.37 -10.44
N THR A 671 -30.82 -5.73 -9.78
CA THR A 671 -30.78 -6.94 -8.94
C THR A 671 -30.44 -6.54 -7.51
N PRO A 672 -31.14 -7.08 -6.49
CA PRO A 672 -30.83 -6.80 -5.10
C PRO A 672 -29.44 -7.37 -4.75
N ASN A 673 -28.72 -6.72 -3.84
CA ASN A 673 -27.53 -7.32 -3.25
C ASN A 673 -27.94 -8.44 -2.28
N VAL A 674 -27.40 -9.64 -2.50
CA VAL A 674 -27.83 -10.87 -1.84
C VAL A 674 -26.68 -11.50 -1.05
N ILE A 675 -26.94 -11.87 0.22
CA ILE A 675 -26.05 -12.72 1.02
C ILE A 675 -26.47 -14.18 0.84
N ARG A 676 -25.55 -15.04 0.37
CA ARG A 676 -25.82 -16.48 0.12
C ARG A 676 -25.02 -17.36 1.07
N ASN A 677 -25.67 -18.30 1.73
CA ASN A 677 -25.02 -19.28 2.62
C ASN A 677 -24.48 -20.52 1.88
N MET A 678 -24.71 -20.63 0.57
CA MET A 678 -24.31 -21.79 -0.23
C MET A 678 -23.23 -21.46 -1.26
N ILE A 679 -22.24 -22.35 -1.39
CA ILE A 679 -21.19 -22.28 -2.41
C ILE A 679 -21.85 -22.27 -3.81
N PRO A 680 -21.39 -21.44 -4.77
CA PRO A 680 -22.00 -21.32 -6.11
C PRO A 680 -22.25 -22.67 -6.81
N GLN A 681 -21.33 -23.63 -6.69
CA GLN A 681 -21.48 -24.99 -7.24
C GLN A 681 -22.74 -25.72 -6.72
N ARG A 682 -23.08 -25.53 -5.44
CA ARG A 682 -24.21 -26.20 -4.78
C ARG A 682 -25.54 -25.60 -5.23
N ILE A 683 -25.58 -24.27 -5.38
CA ILE A 683 -26.75 -23.54 -5.93
C ILE A 683 -27.04 -23.99 -7.35
N VAL A 684 -26.01 -24.12 -8.19
CA VAL A 684 -26.17 -24.60 -9.57
C VAL A 684 -26.75 -26.02 -9.60
N LYS A 685 -26.27 -26.93 -8.74
CA LYS A 685 -26.84 -28.30 -8.65
C LYS A 685 -28.31 -28.30 -8.19
N GLN A 686 -28.64 -27.51 -7.17
CA GLN A 686 -30.02 -27.40 -6.68
C GLN A 686 -30.95 -26.78 -7.73
N TYR A 687 -30.49 -25.79 -8.48
CA TYR A 687 -31.29 -25.19 -9.55
C TYR A 687 -31.52 -26.17 -10.70
N ILE A 688 -30.52 -26.95 -11.09
CA ILE A 688 -30.68 -28.00 -12.12
C ILE A 688 -31.74 -29.02 -11.68
N GLN A 689 -31.69 -29.44 -10.40
CA GLN A 689 -32.69 -30.34 -9.82
C GLN A 689 -34.09 -29.72 -9.79
N TYR A 690 -34.21 -28.47 -9.33
CA TYR A 690 -35.47 -27.73 -9.33
C TYR A 690 -36.06 -27.59 -10.74
N CYS A 691 -35.22 -27.30 -11.73
CA CYS A 691 -35.63 -27.22 -13.13
C CYS A 691 -36.11 -28.56 -13.71
N TYR A 692 -35.53 -29.68 -13.26
CA TYR A 692 -36.02 -31.02 -13.63
C TYR A 692 -37.42 -31.28 -13.06
N GLU A 693 -37.66 -30.89 -11.82
CA GLU A 693 -38.97 -31.05 -11.14
C GLU A 693 -40.06 -30.12 -11.70
N THR A 694 -39.70 -28.89 -12.08
CA THR A 694 -40.64 -27.91 -12.67
C THR A 694 -40.73 -28.00 -14.20
N ASN A 695 -40.10 -29.00 -14.81
CA ASN A 695 -40.04 -29.21 -16.26
C ASN A 695 -39.59 -27.95 -17.06
N PHE A 696 -38.62 -27.21 -16.50
CA PHE A 696 -38.08 -25.96 -17.06
C PHE A 696 -36.65 -26.18 -17.58
N LYS A 697 -36.29 -25.61 -18.74
CA LYS A 697 -34.94 -25.78 -19.32
C LYS A 697 -33.93 -24.78 -18.71
N PRO A 698 -32.91 -25.22 -17.93
CA PRO A 698 -31.94 -24.30 -17.33
C PRO A 698 -30.85 -23.84 -18.31
N PHE A 699 -30.04 -22.86 -17.89
CA PHE A 699 -28.78 -22.51 -18.55
C PHE A 699 -27.73 -23.62 -18.42
N GLY A 700 -26.64 -23.54 -19.20
CA GLY A 700 -25.45 -24.35 -18.97
C GLY A 700 -24.76 -24.01 -17.63
N PRO A 701 -24.12 -24.98 -16.94
CA PRO A 701 -23.47 -24.76 -15.64
C PRO A 701 -22.47 -23.61 -15.62
N SER A 702 -21.70 -23.46 -16.70
CA SER A 702 -20.71 -22.40 -16.87
C SER A 702 -21.36 -21.01 -16.89
N THR A 703 -22.52 -20.88 -17.55
CA THR A 703 -23.28 -19.62 -17.64
C THR A 703 -23.86 -19.26 -16.29
N MET A 704 -24.44 -20.22 -15.57
CA MET A 704 -24.96 -20.02 -14.21
C MET A 704 -23.86 -19.59 -13.23
N LEU A 705 -22.69 -20.24 -13.26
CA LEU A 705 -21.55 -19.85 -12.42
C LEU A 705 -21.03 -18.45 -12.77
N ARG A 706 -21.10 -18.06 -14.05
CA ARG A 706 -20.73 -16.71 -14.50
C ARG A 706 -21.74 -15.68 -14.02
N ILE A 707 -23.04 -15.95 -14.14
CA ILE A 707 -24.10 -15.11 -13.56
C ILE A 707 -23.90 -14.96 -12.04
N LEU A 708 -23.61 -16.06 -11.33
CA LEU A 708 -23.31 -16.04 -9.89
C LEU A 708 -22.02 -15.26 -9.54
N SER A 709 -21.03 -15.23 -10.44
CA SER A 709 -19.81 -14.42 -10.29
C SER A 709 -20.06 -12.92 -10.49
N CYS A 710 -20.95 -12.55 -11.42
CA CYS A 710 -21.42 -11.17 -11.60
C CYS A 710 -22.29 -10.75 -10.40
N CYS A 711 -23.15 -11.65 -9.93
CA CYS A 711 -23.88 -11.53 -8.67
C CYS A 711 -23.02 -12.02 -7.48
N SER A 712 -21.74 -11.65 -7.44
CA SER A 712 -20.78 -12.10 -6.42
C SER A 712 -21.21 -11.72 -5.00
N VAL A 713 -20.94 -12.64 -4.06
CA VAL A 713 -21.24 -12.54 -2.63
C VAL A 713 -20.59 -11.30 -2.01
N THR A 714 -21.37 -10.50 -1.30
CA THR A 714 -20.85 -9.62 -0.25
C THR A 714 -20.39 -10.50 0.91
N VAL A 715 -19.08 -10.79 0.98
CA VAL A 715 -18.49 -11.56 2.08
C VAL A 715 -18.60 -10.73 3.35
N ARG A 716 -19.25 -11.24 4.41
CA ARG A 716 -19.15 -10.61 5.75
C ARG A 716 -17.67 -10.63 6.18
N LYS A 717 -17.08 -9.45 6.37
CA LYS A 717 -16.45 -9.17 7.66
C LYS A 717 -17.59 -8.85 8.62
N SER A 718 -17.53 -9.42 9.82
CA SER A 718 -18.41 -9.23 10.98
C SER A 718 -19.34 -8.01 10.92
N LEU A 719 -20.61 -8.21 11.30
CA LEU A 719 -21.58 -7.11 11.53
C LEU A 719 -21.16 -6.14 12.66
N GLN A 720 -20.09 -6.43 13.42
CA GLN A 720 -19.46 -5.44 14.29
C GLN A 720 -18.84 -4.34 13.43
N GLY A 721 -19.53 -3.20 13.30
CA GLY A 721 -19.06 -2.05 12.53
C GLY A 721 -20.10 -1.41 11.63
N LEU A 722 -21.24 -2.09 11.43
CA LEU A 722 -22.60 -1.58 11.16
C LEU A 722 -22.95 -0.15 11.61
N ASP A 723 -23.97 -0.09 12.44
CA ASP A 723 -24.38 1.03 13.27
C ASP A 723 -24.39 0.37 14.64
N TYR A 724 -23.45 0.71 15.53
CA TYR A 724 -23.29 -0.07 16.77
C TYR A 724 -24.59 -0.07 17.57
N ILE A 725 -25.37 1.02 17.55
CA ILE A 725 -26.61 1.12 18.32
C ILE A 725 -27.74 0.32 17.64
N ALA A 726 -27.91 0.40 16.32
CA ALA A 726 -28.92 -0.42 15.63
C ALA A 726 -28.54 -1.90 15.57
N ALA A 727 -27.25 -2.22 15.50
CA ALA A 727 -26.73 -3.59 15.51
C ALA A 727 -26.77 -4.20 16.91
N GLU A 728 -26.44 -3.44 17.96
CA GLU A 728 -26.64 -3.84 19.36
C GLU A 728 -28.12 -3.97 19.69
N GLY A 729 -28.99 -3.07 19.21
CA GLY A 729 -30.44 -3.21 19.36
C GLY A 729 -30.98 -4.43 18.61
N ALA A 730 -30.54 -4.69 17.38
CA ALA A 730 -30.91 -5.88 16.62
C ALA A 730 -30.38 -7.17 17.27
N LYS A 731 -29.16 -7.14 17.83
CA LYS A 731 -28.56 -8.23 18.61
C LYS A 731 -29.33 -8.43 19.91
N GLY A 732 -29.79 -7.37 20.57
CA GLY A 732 -30.65 -7.44 21.75
C GLY A 732 -31.92 -8.26 21.49
N PHE A 733 -32.58 -8.06 20.35
CA PHE A 733 -33.70 -8.93 19.96
C PHE A 733 -33.30 -10.39 19.72
N ASP A 734 -32.10 -10.65 19.20
CA ASP A 734 -31.60 -12.02 18.98
C ASP A 734 -31.20 -12.68 20.32
N ASP A 735 -30.68 -11.92 21.28
CA ASP A 735 -30.35 -12.37 22.62
C ASP A 735 -31.64 -12.64 23.44
N LEU A 736 -32.68 -11.82 23.32
CA LEU A 736 -34.02 -12.12 23.87
C LEU A 736 -34.63 -13.39 23.27
N HIS A 737 -34.39 -13.65 21.98
CA HIS A 737 -34.82 -14.90 21.33
C HIS A 737 -34.16 -16.14 21.94
N ARG A 738 -32.85 -16.05 22.19
CA ARG A 738 -32.07 -17.12 22.85
C ARG A 738 -32.47 -17.34 24.29
N ILE A 739 -32.79 -16.25 25.01
CA ILE A 739 -33.32 -16.33 26.38
C ILE A 739 -34.67 -17.07 26.37
N LEU A 740 -35.56 -16.78 25.41
CA LEU A 740 -36.82 -17.50 25.25
C LEU A 740 -36.63 -19.00 24.90
N ASP A 741 -35.65 -19.34 24.07
CA ASP A 741 -35.31 -20.74 23.77
C ASP A 741 -34.88 -21.49 25.05
N ARG A 742 -34.00 -20.89 25.85
CA ARG A 742 -33.56 -21.46 27.13
C ARG A 742 -34.71 -21.60 28.13
N LEU A 743 -35.58 -20.59 28.24
CA LEU A 743 -36.74 -20.66 29.13
C LEU A 743 -37.77 -21.72 28.69
N GLY A 744 -37.83 -22.05 27.40
CA GLY A 744 -38.61 -23.18 26.87
C GLY A 744 -38.08 -24.55 27.29
N GLU A 745 -36.78 -24.67 27.57
CA GLU A 745 -36.16 -25.89 28.11
C GLU A 745 -36.49 -26.08 29.61
N PHE A 746 -36.74 -24.98 30.33
CA PHE A 746 -37.11 -24.96 31.76
C PHE A 746 -38.62 -25.07 32.06
N GLY A 747 -39.41 -25.60 31.12
CA GLY A 747 -40.79 -26.00 31.39
C GLY A 747 -41.89 -25.00 30.98
N LEU A 748 -41.56 -23.90 30.30
CA LEU A 748 -42.58 -23.02 29.71
C LEU A 748 -43.32 -23.70 28.54
N ARG A 749 -44.61 -23.37 28.36
CA ARG A 749 -45.42 -23.90 27.25
C ARG A 749 -44.82 -23.49 25.90
N ARG A 750 -44.56 -24.48 25.04
CA ARG A 750 -44.00 -24.28 23.68
C ARG A 750 -44.81 -23.31 22.82
N ASP A 751 -46.13 -23.30 22.96
CA ASP A 751 -47.02 -22.38 22.22
C ASP A 751 -46.80 -20.92 22.62
N TRP A 752 -46.50 -20.68 23.89
CA TRP A 752 -46.20 -19.35 24.43
C TRP A 752 -44.84 -18.86 23.93
N VAL A 753 -43.81 -19.72 23.98
CA VAL A 753 -42.47 -19.40 23.46
C VAL A 753 -42.53 -19.05 21.97
N SER A 754 -43.23 -19.87 21.17
CA SER A 754 -43.41 -19.63 19.73
C SER A 754 -44.16 -18.31 19.43
N HIS A 755 -45.18 -17.99 20.23
CA HIS A 755 -45.90 -16.72 20.11
C HIS A 755 -44.99 -15.51 20.34
N TYR A 756 -44.26 -15.44 21.46
CA TYR A 756 -43.38 -14.30 21.75
C TYR A 756 -42.15 -14.25 20.86
N GLN A 757 -41.66 -15.39 20.36
CA GLN A 757 -40.63 -15.43 19.32
C GLN A 757 -41.08 -14.77 18.01
N LYS A 758 -42.35 -14.94 17.64
CA LYS A 758 -42.96 -14.27 16.50
C LYS A 758 -43.14 -12.76 16.78
N SER A 759 -43.66 -12.41 17.95
CA SER A 759 -43.86 -11.02 18.37
C SER A 759 -42.55 -10.23 18.46
N HIS A 760 -41.44 -10.83 18.93
CA HIS A 760 -40.12 -10.19 18.91
C HIS A 760 -39.61 -9.93 17.48
N LYS A 761 -39.89 -10.82 16.53
CA LYS A 761 -39.51 -10.62 15.12
C LYS A 761 -40.32 -9.48 14.49
N GLU A 762 -41.60 -9.38 14.82
CA GLU A 762 -42.49 -8.30 14.37
C GLU A 762 -42.08 -6.95 15.00
N ALA A 763 -41.76 -6.93 16.30
CA ALA A 763 -41.25 -5.75 17.01
C ALA A 763 -39.88 -5.27 16.46
N LYS A 764 -38.97 -6.21 16.17
CA LYS A 764 -37.69 -5.92 15.48
C LYS A 764 -37.92 -5.35 14.08
N HIS A 765 -38.93 -5.82 13.37
CA HIS A 765 -39.30 -5.28 12.06
C HIS A 765 -39.88 -3.86 12.17
N TYR A 766 -40.77 -3.63 13.13
CA TYR A 766 -41.38 -2.33 13.40
C TYR A 766 -40.35 -1.23 13.67
N LEU A 767 -39.38 -1.48 14.58
CA LEU A 767 -38.30 -0.52 14.87
C LEU A 767 -37.35 -0.30 13.68
N LYS A 768 -37.20 -1.32 12.82
CA LYS A 768 -36.32 -1.26 11.65
C LYS A 768 -36.94 -0.49 10.47
N ALA A 769 -38.25 -0.55 10.30
CA ALA A 769 -38.91 -0.12 9.06
C ALA A 769 -39.98 0.98 9.24
N GLU A 770 -40.74 0.98 10.33
CA GLU A 770 -42.03 1.71 10.40
C GLU A 770 -42.06 2.77 11.51
N TYR A 771 -41.50 2.50 12.69
CA TYR A 771 -41.60 3.36 13.89
C TYR A 771 -41.21 4.82 13.62
N LYS A 772 -40.17 5.04 12.80
CA LYS A 772 -39.61 6.39 12.56
C LYS A 772 -40.45 7.26 11.63
N ALA A 773 -41.33 6.66 10.82
CA ALA A 773 -42.28 7.43 10.01
C ALA A 773 -43.43 8.01 10.85
N HIS A 774 -43.61 7.49 12.06
CA HIS A 774 -44.68 7.93 12.96
C HIS A 774 -44.25 9.07 13.91
N VAL A 775 -42.95 9.34 14.09
CA VAL A 775 -42.45 10.33 15.05
C VAL A 775 -42.51 11.76 14.50
N ALA A 776 -43.24 12.65 15.17
CA ALA A 776 -43.37 14.07 14.82
C ALA A 776 -43.72 14.94 16.05
N GLU A 777 -43.40 16.24 16.01
CA GLU A 777 -43.73 17.19 17.09
C GLU A 777 -45.25 17.40 17.29
N SER A 778 -46.05 17.15 16.24
CA SER A 778 -47.51 17.30 16.25
C SER A 778 -48.26 15.98 16.46
N ALA A 779 -47.58 14.89 16.83
CA ALA A 779 -48.19 13.58 16.92
C ALA A 779 -49.06 13.46 18.18
N THR A 780 -50.34 13.10 18.03
CA THR A 780 -51.29 12.93 19.14
C THR A 780 -51.14 11.60 19.90
N ILE A 781 -50.07 10.85 19.62
CA ILE A 781 -49.75 9.56 20.28
C ILE A 781 -48.48 9.79 21.10
N ALA A 782 -48.51 9.45 22.39
CA ALA A 782 -47.43 9.72 23.34
C ALA A 782 -46.05 9.20 22.88
N ASP A 783 -45.97 7.97 22.37
CA ASP A 783 -44.71 7.35 21.89
C ASP A 783 -44.19 7.89 20.55
N HIS A 784 -45.00 8.71 19.86
CA HIS A 784 -44.72 9.30 18.55
C HIS A 784 -44.48 10.81 18.65
N CYS A 785 -44.94 11.45 19.72
CA CYS A 785 -44.67 12.85 20.00
C CYS A 785 -43.22 13.00 20.45
N SER A 786 -42.39 13.67 19.65
CA SER A 786 -40.97 13.87 19.96
C SER A 786 -40.75 14.62 21.28
N THR A 787 -41.70 15.47 21.67
CA THR A 787 -41.63 16.28 22.89
C THR A 787 -42.07 15.49 24.13
N TYR A 788 -43.12 14.66 24.01
CA TYR A 788 -43.63 13.86 25.13
C TYR A 788 -42.82 12.57 25.35
N ALA A 789 -42.40 11.89 24.28
CA ALA A 789 -41.67 10.62 24.34
C ALA A 789 -40.27 10.74 24.99
N LEU A 790 -39.76 11.97 25.11
CA LEU A 790 -38.48 12.30 25.76
C LEU A 790 -38.65 12.98 27.12
N SER A 791 -39.88 13.20 27.57
CA SER A 791 -40.20 13.76 28.89
C SER A 791 -40.27 12.65 29.94
N ASP A 792 -39.78 12.94 31.15
CA ASP A 792 -39.86 12.03 32.28
C ASP A 792 -41.11 12.35 33.13
N SER A 793 -41.90 11.33 33.45
CA SER A 793 -43.14 11.48 34.23
C SER A 793 -42.91 11.50 35.74
N GLU A 794 -41.78 10.99 36.21
CA GLU A 794 -41.48 10.80 37.64
C GLU A 794 -40.65 11.96 38.21
N GLU A 795 -39.78 12.56 37.39
CA GLU A 795 -38.92 13.66 37.82
C GLU A 795 -39.44 15.04 37.38
N SER A 796 -39.88 15.86 38.35
CA SER A 796 -40.44 17.21 38.13
C SER A 796 -39.61 18.16 37.24
N PRO A 797 -38.26 18.13 37.19
CA PRO A 797 -37.47 18.99 36.31
C PRO A 797 -37.47 18.57 34.83
N PHE A 798 -37.87 17.33 34.54
CA PHE A 798 -37.78 16.71 33.21
C PHE A 798 -39.15 16.48 32.56
N LYS A 799 -40.20 17.05 33.16
CA LYS A 799 -41.58 16.99 32.69
C LYS A 799 -41.90 18.14 31.74
N SER A 800 -41.91 17.85 30.44
CA SER A 800 -42.27 18.81 29.38
C SER A 800 -43.76 18.74 29.04
N THR A 801 -44.42 19.90 28.87
CA THR A 801 -45.85 19.99 28.54
C THR A 801 -46.08 20.26 27.06
N CYS A 802 -46.87 19.43 26.38
CA CYS A 802 -47.27 19.66 24.99
C CYS A 802 -48.52 20.54 24.87
N ASN A 803 -48.67 21.21 23.73
CA ASN A 803 -49.83 22.05 23.39
C ASN A 803 -50.99 21.28 22.74
N HIS A 804 -50.93 19.94 22.74
CA HIS A 804 -51.91 19.02 22.17
C HIS A 804 -52.10 17.82 23.11
N SER A 805 -53.24 17.14 22.99
CA SER A 805 -53.61 16.00 23.85
C SER A 805 -53.12 14.67 23.27
N HIS A 806 -52.72 13.74 24.15
CA HIS A 806 -52.14 12.44 23.79
C HIS A 806 -53.14 11.29 23.98
N ASP A 807 -54.31 11.41 23.37
CA ASP A 807 -55.46 10.56 23.68
C ASP A 807 -55.51 9.29 22.83
N LYS A 808 -54.54 9.11 21.92
CA LYS A 808 -54.51 8.01 20.95
C LYS A 808 -53.36 7.05 21.23
N HIS A 809 -53.63 5.77 20.97
CA HIS A 809 -52.71 4.67 21.22
C HIS A 809 -52.23 4.05 19.90
N CYS A 810 -50.95 3.66 19.85
CA CYS A 810 -50.38 2.92 18.72
C CYS A 810 -50.21 1.44 19.10
N ILE A 811 -50.98 0.58 18.44
CA ILE A 811 -50.98 -0.87 18.66
C ILE A 811 -49.57 -1.46 18.56
N GLN A 812 -48.74 -1.00 17.62
CA GLN A 812 -47.37 -1.50 17.43
C GLN A 812 -46.39 -1.04 18.52
N CYS A 813 -46.58 0.17 19.08
CA CYS A 813 -45.78 0.66 20.23
C CYS A 813 -46.17 -0.06 21.52
N GLU A 814 -47.46 -0.32 21.73
CA GLU A 814 -47.95 -1.10 22.86
C GLU A 814 -47.50 -2.55 22.78
N THR A 815 -47.54 -3.15 21.60
CA THR A 815 -47.00 -4.49 21.35
C THR A 815 -45.50 -4.54 21.65
N LEU A 816 -44.72 -3.52 21.28
CA LEU A 816 -43.30 -3.44 21.61
C LEU A 816 -43.04 -3.35 23.12
N LYS A 817 -43.84 -2.56 23.86
CA LYS A 817 -43.74 -2.44 25.32
C LYS A 817 -44.10 -3.76 26.01
N ASP A 818 -45.24 -4.35 25.62
CA ASP A 818 -45.74 -5.63 26.14
C ASP A 818 -44.74 -6.77 25.92
N VAL A 819 -44.11 -6.80 24.74
CA VAL A 819 -43.09 -7.81 24.40
C VAL A 819 -41.82 -7.65 25.24
N LEU A 820 -41.38 -6.43 25.54
CA LEU A 820 -40.17 -6.20 26.35
C LEU A 820 -40.43 -6.44 27.86
N GLU A 821 -41.61 -6.10 28.37
CA GLU A 821 -41.96 -6.25 29.79
C GLU A 821 -42.32 -7.70 30.18
N LYS A 822 -42.98 -8.46 29.30
CA LYS A 822 -43.41 -9.82 29.63
C LYS A 822 -42.27 -10.83 29.75
N VAL A 823 -41.15 -10.62 29.04
CA VAL A 823 -39.95 -11.47 29.19
C VAL A 823 -39.32 -11.27 30.57
N GLU A 824 -39.28 -10.04 31.07
CA GLU A 824 -38.76 -9.72 32.41
C GLU A 824 -39.64 -10.32 33.53
N ASN A 825 -40.96 -10.39 33.33
CA ASN A 825 -41.88 -10.94 34.33
C ASN A 825 -41.95 -12.48 34.36
N CYS A 826 -41.50 -13.17 33.30
CA CYS A 826 -41.53 -14.64 33.24
C CYS A 826 -40.48 -15.32 34.14
N PHE A 827 -39.43 -14.60 34.55
CA PHE A 827 -38.39 -15.12 35.43
C PHE A 827 -38.93 -15.50 36.83
N LEU A 828 -40.10 -14.99 37.23
CA LEU A 828 -40.75 -15.29 38.52
C LEU A 828 -41.44 -16.67 38.57
N HIS A 829 -41.59 -17.36 37.42
CA HIS A 829 -42.40 -18.57 37.29
C HIS A 829 -41.63 -19.79 36.75
N CYS A 830 -40.29 -19.69 36.64
CA CYS A 830 -39.44 -20.77 36.16
C CYS A 830 -38.59 -21.37 37.30
N GLU A 831 -38.50 -22.69 37.38
CA GLU A 831 -37.62 -23.39 38.32
C GLU A 831 -36.19 -23.40 37.74
N VAL A 832 -35.41 -22.35 38.02
CA VAL A 832 -34.02 -22.17 37.54
C VAL A 832 -33.08 -21.97 38.73
N SER A 833 -31.81 -22.38 38.60
CA SER A 833 -30.80 -22.17 39.63
C SER A 833 -30.53 -20.67 39.88
N PRO A 834 -30.20 -20.23 41.10
CA PRO A 834 -30.00 -18.80 41.41
C PRO A 834 -28.90 -18.13 40.57
N GLU A 835 -27.83 -18.85 40.23
CA GLU A 835 -26.72 -18.33 39.40
C GLU A 835 -27.15 -18.15 37.94
N GLU A 836 -27.87 -19.12 37.37
CA GLU A 836 -28.38 -19.00 35.99
C GLU A 836 -29.50 -17.96 35.87
N LEU A 837 -30.28 -17.76 36.94
CA LEU A 837 -31.31 -16.72 37.00
C LEU A 837 -30.69 -15.31 36.95
N ASP A 838 -29.58 -15.08 37.64
CA ASP A 838 -28.88 -13.79 37.64
C ASP A 838 -28.27 -13.49 36.26
N ASP A 839 -27.61 -14.48 35.65
CA ASP A 839 -27.03 -14.37 34.29
C ASP A 839 -28.09 -14.07 33.21
N LEU A 840 -29.24 -14.76 33.27
CA LEU A 840 -30.35 -14.55 32.35
C LEU A 840 -30.99 -13.17 32.56
N THR A 841 -31.14 -12.74 33.82
CA THR A 841 -31.69 -11.43 34.17
C THR A 841 -30.79 -10.30 33.69
N TYR A 842 -29.47 -10.40 33.91
CA TYR A 842 -28.48 -9.43 33.43
C TYR A 842 -28.49 -9.33 31.90
N SER A 843 -28.48 -10.48 31.22
CA SER A 843 -28.52 -10.55 29.75
C SER A 843 -29.82 -9.97 29.18
N CYS A 844 -30.96 -10.22 29.83
CA CYS A 844 -32.25 -9.66 29.45
C CYS A 844 -32.25 -8.13 29.58
N ARG A 845 -31.82 -7.58 30.71
CA ARG A 845 -31.73 -6.12 30.93
C ARG A 845 -30.82 -5.45 29.91
N GLN A 846 -29.65 -6.03 29.65
CA GLN A 846 -28.72 -5.48 28.65
C GLN A 846 -29.31 -5.48 27.23
N ALA A 847 -30.06 -6.51 26.87
CA ALA A 847 -30.75 -6.61 25.60
C ALA A 847 -31.86 -5.55 25.47
N VAL A 848 -32.69 -5.38 26.50
CA VAL A 848 -33.76 -4.37 26.55
C VAL A 848 -33.18 -2.95 26.45
N ASP A 849 -32.11 -2.65 27.19
CA ASP A 849 -31.43 -1.35 27.12
C ASP A 849 -30.88 -1.03 25.73
N SER A 850 -30.31 -2.04 25.06
CA SER A 850 -29.78 -1.89 23.70
C SER A 850 -30.88 -1.56 22.70
N ILE A 851 -32.07 -2.15 22.86
CA ILE A 851 -33.26 -1.89 22.03
C ILE A 851 -33.81 -0.48 22.30
N LYS A 852 -33.86 -0.04 23.56
CA LYS A 852 -34.27 1.32 23.94
C LYS A 852 -33.32 2.39 23.38
N ARG A 853 -32.00 2.14 23.41
CA ARG A 853 -30.99 3.04 22.78
C ARG A 853 -31.17 3.16 21.27
N TRP A 854 -31.55 2.06 20.59
CA TRP A 854 -31.84 2.09 19.15
C TRP A 854 -33.03 2.99 18.79
N LYS A 855 -34.05 3.02 19.65
CA LYS A 855 -35.22 3.91 19.53
C LYS A 855 -34.83 5.42 19.55
N ALA A 856 -33.76 5.80 20.25
CA ALA A 856 -33.45 7.19 20.59
C ALA A 856 -32.30 7.88 19.79
N HIS A 857 -31.63 7.22 18.82
CA HIS A 857 -30.40 7.77 18.19
C HIS A 857 -30.62 8.87 17.12
N GLN A 858 -29.69 9.84 17.01
CA GLN A 858 -29.65 10.91 15.98
C GLN A 858 -28.24 11.10 15.36
N VAL A 859 -28.12 11.71 14.16
CA VAL A 859 -26.85 11.94 13.44
C VAL A 859 -26.71 13.39 12.93
N PHE A 860 -25.57 14.02 13.21
CA PHE A 860 -25.18 15.35 12.70
C PHE A 860 -24.07 15.24 11.63
N VAL A 861 -24.13 16.09 10.60
CA VAL A 861 -23.14 16.25 9.55
C VAL A 861 -22.76 17.72 9.44
N HIS A 862 -21.50 18.03 9.70
CA HIS A 862 -20.95 19.38 9.61
C HIS A 862 -20.13 19.53 8.33
N VAL A 863 -20.48 20.51 7.51
CA VAL A 863 -19.77 20.87 6.28
C VAL A 863 -18.83 22.03 6.59
N LEU A 864 -17.54 21.85 6.34
CA LEU A 864 -16.49 22.84 6.60
C LEU A 864 -15.86 23.27 5.27
N GLU A 865 -15.70 24.57 5.05
CA GLU A 865 -15.06 25.11 3.85
C GLU A 865 -13.57 25.40 4.10
N ASN A 866 -12.71 25.02 3.15
CA ASN A 866 -11.26 25.28 3.17
C ASN A 866 -10.53 24.91 4.48
N CYS A 867 -10.98 23.84 5.15
CA CYS A 867 -10.46 23.42 6.46
C CYS A 867 -9.48 22.24 6.36
N LYS A 868 -8.50 22.17 7.27
CA LYS A 868 -7.66 20.97 7.50
C LYS A 868 -8.22 20.18 8.67
N GLN A 869 -8.17 18.85 8.61
CA GLN A 869 -8.63 18.01 9.72
C GLN A 869 -7.65 18.08 10.90
N ASP A 870 -7.91 18.99 11.84
CA ASP A 870 -7.12 19.25 13.05
C ASP A 870 -7.98 19.31 14.32
N SER A 871 -7.35 19.46 15.49
CA SER A 871 -8.05 19.53 16.78
C SER A 871 -9.01 20.72 16.89
N TYR A 872 -8.66 21.85 16.28
CA TYR A 872 -9.51 23.04 16.24
C TYR A 872 -10.85 22.79 15.54
N SER A 873 -10.81 22.08 14.40
CA SER A 873 -12.02 21.70 13.67
C SER A 873 -12.96 20.85 14.53
N ILE A 874 -12.39 19.92 15.31
CA ILE A 874 -13.16 19.03 16.20
C ILE A 874 -13.78 19.80 17.37
N VAL A 875 -13.04 20.73 17.97
CA VAL A 875 -13.55 21.60 19.05
C VAL A 875 -14.77 22.38 18.57
N ARG A 876 -14.73 22.95 17.36
CA ARG A 876 -15.86 23.72 16.80
C ARG A 876 -17.07 22.86 16.45
N ILE A 877 -16.84 21.68 15.88
CA ILE A 877 -17.91 20.69 15.64
C ILE A 877 -18.60 20.32 16.95
N THR A 878 -17.82 20.06 18.00
CA THR A 878 -18.34 19.67 19.33
C THR A 878 -19.10 20.82 19.98
N GLU A 879 -18.54 22.04 19.97
CA GLU A 879 -19.19 23.27 20.45
C GLU A 879 -20.53 23.50 19.75
N HIS A 880 -20.55 23.40 18.41
CA HIS A 880 -21.77 23.58 17.64
C HIS A 880 -22.81 22.52 17.98
N ALA A 881 -22.43 21.23 18.00
CA ALA A 881 -23.36 20.15 18.30
C ALA A 881 -24.01 20.33 19.68
N LEU A 882 -23.21 20.61 20.71
CA LEU A 882 -23.72 20.83 22.07
C LEU A 882 -24.56 22.11 22.18
N ARG A 883 -24.19 23.20 21.49
CA ARG A 883 -25.00 24.42 21.45
C ARG A 883 -26.35 24.17 20.77
N THR A 884 -26.37 23.49 19.63
CA THR A 884 -27.62 23.14 18.93
C THR A 884 -28.50 22.28 19.82
N LEU A 885 -27.94 21.26 20.46
CA LEU A 885 -28.67 20.42 21.42
C LEU A 885 -29.21 21.25 22.60
N LYS A 886 -28.42 22.17 23.17
CA LYS A 886 -28.87 23.04 24.27
C LYS A 886 -30.00 24.00 23.87
N LEU A 887 -29.99 24.48 22.62
CA LEU A 887 -31.03 25.37 22.11
C LEU A 887 -32.36 24.63 21.90
N GLU A 888 -32.30 23.40 21.41
CA GLU A 888 -33.47 22.55 21.20
C GLU A 888 -33.97 21.90 22.50
N HIS A 889 -33.04 21.64 23.44
CA HIS A 889 -33.26 20.97 24.71
C HIS A 889 -32.62 21.79 25.86
N PRO A 890 -33.27 22.87 26.32
CA PRO A 890 -32.77 23.74 27.38
C PRO A 890 -32.45 23.00 28.70
N GLU A 891 -33.07 21.85 28.94
CA GLU A 891 -32.89 20.95 30.08
C GLU A 891 -31.53 20.24 30.13
N LEU A 892 -30.77 20.18 29.01
CA LEU A 892 -29.49 19.48 28.97
C LEU A 892 -28.44 20.21 29.81
N THR A 893 -27.99 19.60 30.91
CA THR A 893 -26.98 20.19 31.82
C THR A 893 -25.63 19.49 31.76
N THR A 894 -25.58 18.23 31.29
CA THR A 894 -24.36 17.43 31.28
C THR A 894 -24.18 16.67 29.97
N ALA A 895 -22.93 16.41 29.59
CA ALA A 895 -22.55 15.62 28.43
C ALA A 895 -21.42 14.63 28.78
N PHE A 896 -21.48 13.46 28.15
CA PHE A 896 -20.42 12.45 28.16
C PHE A 896 -19.97 12.26 26.72
N LEU A 897 -18.70 12.57 26.43
CA LEU A 897 -18.17 12.50 25.08
C LEU A 897 -17.45 11.17 24.87
N ARG A 898 -17.70 10.51 23.74
CA ARG A 898 -16.93 9.35 23.30
C ARG A 898 -16.40 9.59 21.89
N GLN A 899 -15.08 9.56 21.73
CA GLN A 899 -14.39 10.02 20.52
C GLN A 899 -13.53 8.92 19.86
N GLU A 900 -13.10 9.15 18.62
CA GLU A 900 -12.15 8.27 17.93
C GLU A 900 -10.73 8.46 18.49
N ASN A 901 -9.93 7.39 18.60
CA ASN A 901 -8.51 7.50 19.01
C ASN A 901 -7.58 7.99 17.87
N ALA A 902 -8.05 8.91 17.02
CA ALA A 902 -7.20 9.58 16.03
C ALA A 902 -6.66 10.91 16.61
N VAL A 903 -5.44 11.31 16.21
CA VAL A 903 -4.69 12.43 16.81
C VAL A 903 -5.47 13.75 16.85
N CYS A 904 -6.36 14.00 15.89
CA CYS A 904 -7.19 15.22 15.88
C CYS A 904 -8.30 15.23 16.94
N TYR A 905 -8.77 14.07 17.41
CA TYR A 905 -9.75 13.94 18.50
C TYR A 905 -9.04 13.72 19.85
N HIS A 906 -8.03 12.86 19.85
CA HIS A 906 -7.20 12.56 21.01
C HIS A 906 -5.96 13.49 21.05
N SER A 907 -6.21 14.75 21.42
CA SER A 907 -5.18 15.80 21.54
C SER A 907 -5.31 16.57 22.86
N ALA A 908 -4.20 17.13 23.35
CA ALA A 908 -4.20 17.97 24.55
C ALA A 908 -5.07 19.22 24.35
N GLU A 909 -5.08 19.76 23.13
CA GLU A 909 -5.89 20.91 22.74
C GLU A 909 -7.40 20.63 22.83
N MET A 910 -7.86 19.43 22.45
CA MET A 910 -9.27 19.03 22.59
C MET A 910 -9.68 18.95 24.07
N LEU A 911 -8.85 18.30 24.89
CA LEU A 911 -9.11 18.18 26.33
C LEU A 911 -9.11 19.53 27.04
N ALA A 912 -8.15 20.41 26.73
CA ALA A 912 -8.09 21.76 27.27
C ALA A 912 -9.32 22.60 26.87
N SER A 913 -9.82 22.40 25.65
CA SER A 913 -10.97 23.13 25.12
C SER A 913 -12.32 22.72 25.73
N CYS A 914 -12.41 21.58 26.45
CA CYS A 914 -13.65 21.15 27.11
C CYS A 914 -14.21 22.23 28.05
N THR A 915 -13.37 22.82 28.92
CA THR A 915 -13.78 23.89 29.84
C THR A 915 -14.31 25.13 29.10
N GLN A 916 -13.74 25.45 27.94
CA GLN A 916 -14.20 26.54 27.09
C GLN A 916 -15.56 26.21 26.44
N ILE A 917 -15.75 24.96 25.98
CA ILE A 917 -17.03 24.50 25.44
C ILE A 917 -18.12 24.55 26.52
N GLU A 918 -17.82 24.12 27.75
CA GLU A 918 -18.74 24.22 28.90
C GLU A 918 -19.18 25.67 29.14
N SER A 919 -18.23 26.61 29.20
CA SER A 919 -18.53 28.04 29.41
C SER A 919 -19.41 28.65 28.31
N LYS A 920 -19.30 28.16 27.08
CA LYS A 920 -20.01 28.69 25.89
C LYS A 920 -21.35 28.00 25.62
N THR A 921 -21.58 26.82 26.17
CA THR A 921 -22.79 26.01 25.93
C THR A 921 -23.64 25.85 27.17
N GLY A 922 -23.08 26.02 28.37
CA GLY A 922 -23.77 25.75 29.63
C GLY A 922 -24.02 24.25 29.89
N ILE A 923 -23.35 23.36 29.15
CA ILE A 923 -23.40 21.90 29.33
C ILE A 923 -22.06 21.46 29.92
N VAL A 924 -22.08 20.81 31.10
CA VAL A 924 -20.89 20.29 31.78
C VAL A 924 -20.44 18.96 31.16
N ILE A 925 -19.20 18.89 30.67
CA ILE A 925 -18.62 17.69 30.08
C ILE A 925 -18.00 16.86 31.21
N ARG A 926 -18.75 15.87 31.70
CA ARG A 926 -18.34 15.05 32.86
C ARG A 926 -17.26 14.03 32.55
N ARG A 927 -17.19 13.58 31.30
CA ARG A 927 -16.30 12.49 30.87
C ARG A 927 -15.99 12.58 29.39
N VAL A 928 -14.75 12.26 29.02
CA VAL A 928 -14.31 12.10 27.62
C VAL A 928 -13.63 10.74 27.49
N ASP A 929 -14.26 9.81 26.77
CA ASP A 929 -13.76 8.46 26.50
C ASP A 929 -13.24 8.35 25.06
N PHE A 930 -12.26 7.48 24.83
CA PHE A 930 -11.73 7.20 23.50
C PHE A 930 -12.01 5.75 23.11
N SER A 931 -12.49 5.55 21.88
CA SER A 931 -12.75 4.22 21.32
C SER A 931 -11.48 3.62 20.72
N ASP A 932 -11.39 2.29 20.63
CA ASP A 932 -10.30 1.61 19.92
C ASP A 932 -10.07 2.19 18.51
N PRO A 933 -8.84 2.18 17.98
CA PRO A 933 -8.56 2.68 16.63
C PRO A 933 -9.51 2.04 15.61
N GLN A 934 -10.27 2.87 14.87
CA GLN A 934 -11.32 2.45 13.91
C GLN A 934 -12.64 1.91 14.51
N GLY A 935 -12.75 1.75 15.82
CA GLY A 935 -13.92 1.18 16.51
C GLY A 935 -15.19 2.05 16.49
N GLY A 936 -15.11 3.29 15.97
CA GLY A 936 -16.25 4.21 15.82
C GLY A 936 -16.50 4.69 14.39
N LYS A 937 -15.64 4.38 13.42
CA LYS A 937 -15.69 4.95 12.05
C LYS A 937 -16.79 4.37 11.16
N GLY A 938 -17.11 3.09 11.34
CA GLY A 938 -18.02 2.33 10.48
C GLY A 938 -19.43 2.95 10.29
N PRO A 939 -20.09 3.44 11.34
CA PRO A 939 -21.38 4.15 11.23
C PRO A 939 -21.30 5.45 10.42
N TYR A 940 -20.27 6.27 10.66
CA TYR A 940 -20.09 7.57 9.98
C TYR A 940 -19.66 7.41 8.52
N ASP A 941 -18.77 6.46 8.21
CA ASP A 941 -18.34 6.17 6.83
C ASP A 941 -19.50 5.71 5.95
N ARG A 942 -20.47 4.98 6.52
CA ARG A 942 -21.64 4.51 5.79
C ARG A 942 -22.69 5.59 5.56
N LYS A 943 -22.93 6.47 6.54
CA LYS A 943 -23.74 7.69 6.32
C LYS A 943 -23.06 8.63 5.32
N THR A 944 -21.74 8.77 5.38
CA THR A 944 -20.94 9.50 4.39
C THR A 944 -21.11 8.93 2.98
N ALA A 945 -21.26 7.60 2.83
CA ALA A 945 -21.55 6.99 1.54
C ALA A 945 -22.95 7.36 1.00
N THR A 946 -23.97 7.41 1.86
CA THR A 946 -25.31 7.91 1.51
C THR A 946 -25.28 9.38 1.10
N VAL A 947 -24.55 10.21 1.85
CA VAL A 947 -24.29 11.62 1.50
C VAL A 947 -23.65 11.73 0.12
N ARG A 948 -22.60 10.95 -0.16
CA ARG A 948 -21.93 10.92 -1.46
C ARG A 948 -22.86 10.46 -2.59
N ALA A 949 -23.77 9.53 -2.34
CA ALA A 949 -24.73 9.06 -3.34
C ALA A 949 -25.76 10.14 -3.69
N GLN A 950 -26.32 10.83 -2.68
CA GLN A 950 -27.26 11.92 -2.87
C GLN A 950 -26.60 13.10 -3.60
N VAL A 951 -25.39 13.47 -3.17
CA VAL A 951 -24.59 14.51 -3.82
C VAL A 951 -24.27 14.14 -5.27
N ARG A 952 -23.90 12.89 -5.56
CA ARG A 952 -23.68 12.44 -6.94
C ARG A 952 -24.95 12.49 -7.77
N ARG A 953 -26.11 12.18 -7.18
CA ARG A 953 -27.40 12.29 -7.87
C ARG A 953 -27.69 13.75 -8.22
N TYR A 954 -27.50 14.68 -7.29
CA TYR A 954 -27.65 16.12 -7.52
C TYR A 954 -26.74 16.64 -8.65
N ILE A 955 -25.48 16.19 -8.70
CA ILE A 955 -24.54 16.47 -9.80
C ILE A 955 -25.01 15.85 -11.12
N ASN A 956 -25.53 14.62 -11.08
CA ASN A 956 -26.06 13.93 -12.27
C ASN A 956 -27.34 14.58 -12.82
N GLU A 957 -28.10 15.28 -11.96
CA GLU A 957 -29.23 16.14 -12.32
C GLU A 957 -28.76 17.50 -12.92
N CYS A 958 -27.47 17.64 -13.22
CA CYS A 958 -26.82 18.79 -13.86
C CYS A 958 -26.70 20.06 -13.00
N HIS A 959 -26.74 19.92 -11.68
CA HIS A 959 -26.43 21.01 -10.75
C HIS A 959 -24.91 21.08 -10.48
N ASP A 960 -24.35 22.28 -10.50
CA ASP A 960 -22.95 22.51 -10.13
C ASP A 960 -22.78 22.58 -8.60
N MET A 961 -21.61 22.19 -8.10
CA MET A 961 -21.22 22.37 -6.70
C MET A 961 -19.88 23.09 -6.61
N LEU A 962 -19.89 24.36 -6.22
CA LEU A 962 -18.71 25.23 -6.20
C LEU A 962 -18.30 25.63 -4.79
N ASN A 963 -19.23 25.66 -3.84
CA ASN A 963 -19.00 26.06 -2.45
C ASN A 963 -19.70 25.12 -1.44
N ALA A 964 -19.45 25.32 -0.15
CA ALA A 964 -20.05 24.52 0.92
C ALA A 964 -21.60 24.61 0.97
N ASN A 965 -22.16 25.73 0.52
CA ASN A 965 -23.60 25.95 0.44
C ASN A 965 -24.25 25.08 -0.64
N ASP A 966 -23.60 24.94 -1.80
CA ASP A 966 -24.04 24.05 -2.86
C ASP A 966 -24.00 22.58 -2.41
N PHE A 967 -22.99 22.22 -1.60
CA PHE A 967 -22.89 20.86 -1.03
C PHE A 967 -24.01 20.59 -0.01
N LEU A 968 -24.36 21.56 0.83
CA LEU A 968 -25.51 21.47 1.74
C LEU A 968 -26.82 21.35 0.96
N ASN A 969 -27.02 22.16 -0.08
CA ASN A 969 -28.19 22.10 -0.95
C ASN A 969 -28.31 20.75 -1.66
N ALA A 970 -27.19 20.17 -2.10
CA ALA A 970 -27.14 18.83 -2.68
C ALA A 970 -27.59 17.76 -1.66
N MET A 971 -27.22 17.89 -0.39
CA MET A 971 -27.65 16.98 0.68
C MET A 971 -29.13 17.10 1.02
N LEU A 972 -29.69 18.31 0.94
CA LEU A 972 -31.09 18.61 1.26
C LEU A 972 -32.04 18.38 0.06
N SER A 973 -31.51 18.19 -1.14
CA SER A 973 -32.29 17.89 -2.35
C SER A 973 -33.12 16.59 -2.22
N ASN A 974 -34.25 16.51 -2.94
CA ASN A 974 -35.13 15.33 -2.97
C ASN A 974 -35.62 14.84 -1.59
N GLY A 975 -35.98 15.76 -0.69
CA GLY A 975 -36.49 15.44 0.66
C GLY A 975 -35.40 15.19 1.71
N GLY A 976 -34.13 15.43 1.37
CA GLY A 976 -33.00 15.29 2.28
C GLY A 976 -32.58 13.84 2.55
N ILE A 977 -31.57 13.67 3.39
CA ILE A 977 -31.10 12.35 3.82
C ILE A 977 -31.78 12.00 5.14
N PRO A 978 -32.54 10.89 5.21
CA PRO A 978 -33.24 10.51 6.44
C PRO A 978 -32.30 10.40 7.65
N HIS A 979 -32.69 11.07 8.74
CA HIS A 979 -31.98 11.11 10.03
C HIS A 979 -30.59 11.78 10.00
N VAL A 980 -30.33 12.66 9.03
CA VAL A 980 -29.09 13.43 8.95
C VAL A 980 -29.40 14.91 9.05
N ARG A 981 -28.89 15.57 10.09
CA ARG A 981 -28.91 17.03 10.20
C ARG A 981 -27.63 17.58 9.60
N ALA A 982 -27.75 18.41 8.57
CA ALA A 982 -26.61 18.96 7.86
C ALA A 982 -26.50 20.47 8.11
N VAL A 983 -25.30 20.96 8.43
CA VAL A 983 -25.06 22.38 8.70
C VAL A 983 -23.67 22.79 8.24
N ILE A 984 -23.51 24.05 7.83
CA ILE A 984 -22.21 24.62 7.49
C ILE A 984 -21.61 25.29 8.73
N VAL A 985 -20.34 25.00 9.02
CA VAL A 985 -19.60 25.61 10.14
C VAL A 985 -18.37 26.34 9.62
N ASP A 986 -18.13 27.55 10.10
CA ASP A 986 -17.04 28.40 9.64
C ASP A 986 -15.77 28.20 10.48
N ALA A 987 -14.67 27.78 9.84
CA ALA A 987 -13.43 27.36 10.51
C ALA A 987 -12.37 28.48 10.64
N TYR A 988 -12.52 29.60 9.93
CA TYR A 988 -11.39 30.49 9.61
C TYR A 988 -11.01 31.56 10.65
N ARG A 989 -11.77 31.77 11.73
CA ARG A 989 -11.66 33.02 12.53
C ARG A 989 -10.71 33.02 13.74
N THR A 990 -9.97 31.96 14.07
CA THR A 990 -9.28 31.86 15.39
C THR A 990 -7.78 31.57 15.37
N GLN A 991 -7.10 31.66 14.22
CA GLN A 991 -5.62 31.60 14.21
C GLN A 991 -4.96 32.72 15.04
N ARG A 992 -5.66 33.84 15.30
CA ARG A 992 -5.13 34.96 16.11
C ARG A 992 -5.43 34.86 17.60
N ASP A 993 -6.50 34.21 18.03
CA ASP A 993 -6.90 34.23 19.45
C ASP A 993 -6.29 33.06 20.25
N ALA A 994 -5.87 31.98 19.59
CA ALA A 994 -5.25 30.83 20.26
C ALA A 994 -3.71 30.94 20.41
N GLN A 995 -3.07 31.96 19.81
CA GLN A 995 -1.64 32.24 20.03
C GLN A 995 -1.38 33.01 21.35
N LEU A 996 -2.43 33.41 22.08
CA LEU A 996 -2.32 34.01 23.40
C LEU A 996 -2.88 33.06 24.47
N ALA A 997 -1.95 32.55 25.29
CA ALA A 997 -2.14 31.78 26.52
C ALA A 997 -2.26 30.25 26.42
N VAL A 998 -1.16 29.58 26.09
CA VAL A 998 -0.76 28.38 26.86
C VAL A 998 0.62 28.63 27.45
N LYS A 999 0.65 29.38 28.57
CA LYS A 999 1.78 29.31 29.50
C LYS A 999 1.67 27.96 30.21
N TRP A 1000 2.59 27.04 29.93
CA TRP A 1000 2.81 25.83 30.73
C TRP A 1000 3.43 26.17 32.09
N GLY A 1001 2.75 27.00 32.87
CA GLY A 1001 3.07 27.28 34.26
C GLY A 1001 1.89 26.87 35.11
N LEU A 1002 2.13 25.95 36.05
CA LEU A 1002 1.22 25.54 37.14
C LEU A 1002 0.17 24.47 36.82
N ILE A 1003 0.58 23.24 36.48
CA ILE A 1003 0.10 22.00 37.16
C ILE A 1003 1.24 20.98 37.13
N VAL A 1004 2.28 21.23 37.92
CA VAL A 1004 3.18 20.17 38.40
C VAL A 1004 3.08 20.25 39.91
N SER A 1005 2.09 19.57 40.48
CA SER A 1005 2.23 19.14 41.86
C SER A 1005 3.43 18.21 41.87
N LYS A 1006 4.49 18.64 42.56
CA LYS A 1006 5.66 17.84 42.88
C LYS A 1006 5.20 16.55 43.57
N GLU A 1007 5.07 15.48 42.82
CA GLU A 1007 5.22 14.10 43.28
C GLU A 1007 5.14 13.15 42.07
N THR A 1008 6.19 12.36 41.88
CA THR A 1008 6.35 11.25 40.92
C THR A 1008 6.43 11.56 39.42
N VAL A 1009 7.57 12.11 39.00
CA VAL A 1009 8.18 11.81 37.68
C VAL A 1009 9.26 10.75 37.92
N TRP A 1010 8.97 9.48 37.65
CA TRP A 1010 10.01 8.46 37.53
C TRP A 1010 10.58 8.48 36.11
N GLY A 1011 11.60 9.31 35.92
CA GLY A 1011 12.54 9.16 34.81
C GLY A 1011 13.70 8.31 35.28
N CYS A 1012 13.85 7.09 34.77
CA CYS A 1012 15.04 6.28 35.01
C CYS A 1012 16.20 6.79 34.15
N VAL A 1013 16.88 7.83 34.67
CA VAL A 1013 18.30 8.07 34.40
C VAL A 1013 19.05 7.52 35.61
N GLY A 1014 20.02 6.63 35.37
CA GLY A 1014 20.78 5.97 36.43
C GLY A 1014 21.55 6.94 37.32
N GLY A 1015 21.46 6.72 38.63
CA GLY A 1015 22.25 7.34 39.69
C GLY A 1015 21.84 6.69 41.01
N GLY A 1016 22.79 6.06 41.71
CA GLY A 1016 22.51 5.08 42.75
C GLY A 1016 22.07 5.61 44.12
N ASN A 1017 21.85 4.62 44.99
CA ASN A 1017 21.83 4.61 46.46
C ASN A 1017 20.85 5.52 47.22
N GLU A 1018 19.93 4.85 47.95
CA GLU A 1018 19.49 5.04 49.35
C GLU A 1018 18.01 4.58 49.43
N ILE A 1019 17.70 3.37 49.92
CA ILE A 1019 17.47 2.98 51.32
C ILE A 1019 16.44 3.86 52.04
N ILE A 1020 15.14 3.58 51.82
CA ILE A 1020 14.07 3.19 52.78
C ILE A 1020 12.72 3.33 52.08
#